data_AF-A0A1V6AEY4-F1
#
_entry.id   AF-A0A1V6AEY4-F1
#
_cell.length_a   1.000
_cell.length_b   1.000
_cell.length_c   1.000
_cell.angle_alpha   90.00
_cell.angle_beta   90.00
_cell.angle_gamma   90.00
#
_symmetry.space_group_name_H-M   'P 1'
#
loop_
_entity.id
_entity.type
_entity.pdbx_description
1 polymer ?
#
loop_
_entity_poly.entity_id
_entity_poly.type
_entity_poly.pdbx_seq_one_letter_code
_entity_poly.pdbx_strand_id
1 'polypeptide(L)'
;MNNLRHNKKGSGYLIVIAFASILLILFMIFGRVKSGHHQLQSKDVRRFVATNLAEAALNCIIAEMNANRAFNTHRYYSEKDGWTSPVKSRDSLLGDIKGMKLTGVKDGLYRGSTDSGEFKARFSLFYGARENSKTKTLKESEMYAVAEIVVKTFAGWGSKDVSCRKVSAFIERRFPANENLLYDGEILDLGGLGPFVNGRENQLRRGRLYGNHYITFNTGGGACQGSELYEVEKIETPGFIKALKDTRIEFANKTSMKLSKFNDSMKVSAFETHGGYLLDGAHGAHPLKLSRLPKERIKYTADRFKKTYGLTITSKTLPFGDYKNPYNKKDKFVDLNFNGYRTTKSSKRANSDSEADEGALDDEAESADDSAAIPSTGSDDPEIIRKLKGDKIIIYSEVPLRIWGCPDKNITIYSLEDIVIAGDFNQNPLTSQLYKTEDFIDYKTSLTNGKDFGNQIGNKVGAMIMSEKRVLIDVSRPTLFAKNEIKPYFLYLLAKNLHPSSQKVEKETKMALCPPDPTKRGPLVGLGPQIGADGEREPYYGTIAWLYKNPTLNGGGTYNSNMEDIINFFTPGTGAVFGIQDAHVRNEIIEDLKTYLRSGGDLIVDEQDKLFEKAWAQATLEEEKMPSKNAGAMGLMQSLFDEAKKDHKDGIFMPEITINAGIVSSTRRASKWKIGNSSDKVEDEIGNVAPFDYLKKPGYIIQRIYGTYTRLAVNEPDYFISGAQTGKNILRRRVWDSTNLSNANFKPLECPAVHNLLTFKDEQISAKEYDNFGKKE
;
A
#
# COMPACT_ATOMS: atom_id res chain seq x y z
N MET A 1 -104.89 -16.57 -29.53
CA MET A 1 -103.94 -17.48 -28.84
C MET A 1 -102.58 -17.32 -29.51
N ASN A 2 -101.43 -17.19 -28.88
CA ASN A 2 -101.04 -16.96 -27.50
C ASN A 2 -99.62 -16.39 -27.55
N ASN A 3 -99.33 -15.58 -26.54
CA ASN A 3 -98.02 -15.07 -26.10
C ASN A 3 -96.77 -15.81 -26.60
N LEU A 4 -95.71 -15.05 -26.91
CA LEU A 4 -94.43 -15.16 -26.20
C LEU A 4 -93.58 -13.89 -26.38
N ARG A 5 -93.47 -13.15 -25.27
CA ARG A 5 -92.48 -12.08 -25.03
C ARG A 5 -91.12 -12.70 -24.69
N HIS A 6 -90.06 -11.95 -25.02
CA HIS A 6 -88.66 -11.98 -24.51
C HIS A 6 -87.68 -13.03 -25.04
N ASN A 7 -86.64 -12.58 -25.77
CA ASN A 7 -85.37 -12.15 -25.18
C ASN A 7 -84.38 -11.58 -26.22
N LYS A 8 -84.43 -10.27 -26.49
CA LYS A 8 -83.32 -9.52 -27.12
C LYS A 8 -82.42 -8.95 -26.01
N LYS A 9 -81.58 -9.79 -25.39
CA LYS A 9 -80.59 -9.35 -24.38
C LYS A 9 -79.17 -9.95 -24.57
N GLY A 10 -78.89 -10.60 -25.71
CA GLY A 10 -77.58 -11.24 -25.96
C GLY A 10 -76.62 -10.47 -26.88
N SER A 11 -77.11 -9.73 -27.88
CA SER A 11 -76.23 -9.11 -28.89
C SER A 11 -75.61 -7.77 -28.47
N GLY A 12 -76.29 -7.01 -27.62
CA GLY A 12 -75.79 -5.71 -27.14
C GLY A 12 -74.54 -5.83 -26.26
N TYR A 13 -74.48 -6.84 -25.39
CA TYR A 13 -73.31 -7.08 -24.54
C TYR A 13 -72.09 -7.52 -25.35
N LEU A 14 -72.26 -8.35 -26.38
CA LEU A 14 -71.16 -8.77 -27.27
C LEU A 14 -70.58 -7.59 -28.05
N ILE A 15 -71.43 -6.68 -28.56
CA ILE A 15 -70.98 -5.48 -29.27
C ILE A 15 -70.25 -4.55 -28.30
N VAL A 16 -70.77 -4.33 -27.09
CA VAL A 16 -70.14 -3.47 -26.08
C VAL A 16 -68.80 -4.06 -25.61
N ILE A 17 -68.71 -5.38 -25.40
CA ILE A 17 -67.45 -6.05 -25.03
C ILE A 17 -66.45 -5.96 -26.19
N ALA A 18 -66.86 -6.18 -27.44
CA ALA A 18 -65.98 -6.02 -28.59
C ALA A 18 -65.49 -4.58 -28.74
N PHE A 19 -66.37 -3.59 -28.57
CA PHE A 19 -66.00 -2.17 -28.62
C PHE A 19 -65.08 -1.79 -27.47
N ALA A 20 -65.35 -2.26 -26.25
CA ALA A 20 -64.50 -2.04 -25.09
C ALA A 20 -63.13 -2.71 -25.26
N SER A 21 -63.07 -3.90 -25.86
CA SER A 21 -61.83 -4.60 -26.17
C SER A 21 -61.00 -3.84 -27.19
N ILE A 22 -61.64 -3.35 -28.26
CA ILE A 22 -61.00 -2.54 -29.30
C ILE A 22 -60.53 -1.20 -28.71
N LEU A 23 -61.33 -0.55 -27.87
CA LEU A 23 -60.95 0.67 -27.16
C LEU A 23 -59.79 0.43 -26.19
N LEU A 24 -59.76 -0.70 -25.49
CA LEU A 24 -58.70 -1.03 -24.54
C LEU A 24 -57.39 -1.38 -25.27
N ILE A 25 -57.47 -2.06 -26.42
CA ILE A 25 -56.34 -2.25 -27.34
C ILE A 25 -55.88 -0.91 -27.89
N LEU A 26 -56.80 -0.05 -28.35
CA LEU A 26 -56.49 1.29 -28.82
C LEU A 26 -55.88 2.15 -27.71
N PHE A 27 -56.34 2.07 -26.47
CA PHE A 27 -55.79 2.78 -25.31
C PHE A 27 -54.44 2.21 -24.89
N MET A 28 -54.21 0.89 -24.98
CA MET A 28 -52.89 0.30 -24.78
C MET A 28 -51.91 0.72 -25.88
N ILE A 29 -52.36 0.75 -27.13
CA ILE A 29 -51.59 1.28 -28.27
C ILE A 29 -51.34 2.77 -28.06
N PHE A 30 -52.36 3.57 -27.71
CA PHE A 30 -52.22 4.99 -27.44
C PHE A 30 -51.32 5.26 -26.24
N GLY A 31 -51.38 4.44 -25.19
CA GLY A 31 -50.50 4.52 -24.02
C GLY A 31 -49.06 4.19 -24.36
N ARG A 32 -48.82 3.14 -25.16
CA ARG A 32 -47.49 2.80 -25.71
C ARG A 32 -46.96 3.83 -26.71
N VAL A 33 -47.84 4.45 -27.49
CA VAL A 33 -47.50 5.52 -28.45
C VAL A 33 -47.26 6.86 -27.72
N LYS A 34 -47.96 7.13 -26.62
CA LYS A 34 -47.71 8.30 -25.74
C LYS A 34 -46.44 8.18 -24.93
N SER A 35 -45.97 6.97 -24.61
CA SER A 35 -44.69 6.79 -23.90
C SER A 35 -43.50 7.09 -24.82
N GLY A 36 -42.93 8.29 -24.69
CA GLY A 36 -41.63 8.71 -25.24
C GLY A 36 -41.56 9.03 -26.75
N HIS A 37 -42.35 8.36 -27.58
CA HIS A 37 -42.19 8.41 -29.05
C HIS A 37 -42.63 9.73 -29.70
N HIS A 38 -43.68 10.40 -29.21
CA HIS A 38 -44.09 11.70 -29.75
C HIS A 38 -43.12 12.85 -29.44
N GLN A 39 -42.33 12.76 -28.36
CA GLN A 39 -41.35 13.80 -28.01
C GLN A 39 -40.18 13.83 -29.01
N LEU A 40 -39.85 12.70 -29.64
CA LEU A 40 -38.79 12.56 -30.63
C LEU A 40 -39.19 13.02 -32.05
N GLN A 41 -40.38 13.58 -32.26
CA GLN A 41 -40.77 14.17 -33.55
C GLN A 41 -40.07 15.51 -33.82
N SER A 42 -39.71 16.25 -32.76
CA SER A 42 -38.90 17.47 -32.89
C SER A 42 -37.44 17.12 -33.16
N LYS A 43 -36.84 17.79 -34.15
CA LYS A 43 -35.43 17.65 -34.51
C LYS A 43 -34.50 18.00 -33.35
N ASP A 44 -34.86 18.99 -32.54
CA ASP A 44 -34.02 19.44 -31.42
C ASP A 44 -34.05 18.45 -30.25
N VAL A 45 -35.20 17.81 -30.00
CA VAL A 45 -35.30 16.73 -29.02
C VAL A 45 -34.46 15.53 -29.47
N ARG A 46 -34.48 15.16 -30.75
CA ARG A 46 -33.62 14.09 -31.28
C ARG A 46 -32.13 14.41 -31.16
N ARG A 47 -31.75 15.67 -31.37
CA ARG A 47 -30.36 16.14 -31.19
C ARG A 47 -29.93 16.06 -29.73
N PHE A 48 -30.78 16.49 -28.80
CA PHE A 48 -30.53 16.38 -27.37
C PHE A 48 -30.36 14.92 -26.95
N VAL A 49 -31.24 14.02 -27.41
CA VAL A 49 -31.13 12.58 -27.14
C VAL A 49 -29.87 11.97 -27.77
N ALA A 50 -29.45 12.44 -28.96
CA ALA A 50 -28.21 11.98 -29.57
C ALA A 50 -26.98 12.38 -28.76
N THR A 51 -26.95 13.61 -28.23
CA THR A 51 -25.87 14.07 -27.33
C THR A 51 -25.85 13.25 -26.03
N ASN A 52 -27.01 13.03 -25.39
CA ASN A 52 -27.09 12.20 -24.17
C ASN A 52 -26.67 10.74 -24.41
N LEU A 53 -27.01 10.18 -25.56
CA LEU A 53 -26.58 8.82 -25.93
C LEU A 53 -25.06 8.77 -26.22
N ALA A 54 -24.47 9.85 -26.74
CA ALA A 54 -23.03 9.97 -26.89
C ALA A 54 -22.31 10.06 -25.52
N GLU A 55 -22.86 10.82 -24.58
CA GLU A 55 -22.37 10.86 -23.20
C GLU A 55 -22.49 9.50 -22.51
N ALA A 56 -23.60 8.79 -22.71
CA ALA A 56 -23.77 7.43 -22.20
C ALA A 56 -22.73 6.46 -22.79
N ALA A 57 -22.44 6.57 -24.09
CA ALA A 57 -21.38 5.80 -24.74
C ALA A 57 -19.99 6.12 -24.17
N LEU A 58 -19.69 7.40 -23.90
CA LEU A 58 -18.45 7.83 -23.26
C LEU A 58 -18.30 7.26 -21.85
N ASN A 59 -19.38 7.28 -21.06
CA ASN A 59 -19.41 6.65 -19.73
C ASN A 59 -19.19 5.13 -19.82
N CYS A 60 -19.75 4.46 -20.83
CA CYS A 60 -19.47 3.04 -21.07
C CYS A 60 -17.99 2.80 -21.38
N ILE A 61 -17.35 3.65 -22.22
CA ILE A 61 -15.92 3.55 -22.53
C ILE A 61 -15.07 3.68 -21.26
N ILE A 62 -15.36 4.67 -20.41
CA ILE A 62 -14.65 4.87 -19.14
C ILE A 62 -14.87 3.66 -18.21
N ALA A 63 -16.08 3.12 -18.15
CA ALA A 63 -16.40 1.94 -17.35
C ALA A 63 -15.65 0.69 -17.85
N GLU A 64 -15.54 0.49 -19.16
CA GLU A 64 -14.73 -0.58 -19.77
C GLU A 64 -13.24 -0.42 -19.45
N MET A 65 -12.71 0.80 -19.53
CA MET A 65 -11.31 1.10 -19.15
C MET A 65 -11.03 0.82 -17.67
N ASN A 66 -12.01 1.04 -16.79
CA ASN A 66 -11.93 0.68 -15.38
C ASN A 66 -11.97 -0.84 -15.15
N ALA A 67 -12.82 -1.55 -15.90
CA ALA A 67 -12.94 -3.01 -15.82
C ALA A 67 -11.74 -3.74 -16.45
N ASN A 68 -11.13 -3.16 -17.47
CA ASN A 68 -9.89 -3.63 -18.09
C ASN A 68 -9.09 -2.46 -18.67
N ARG A 69 -7.90 -2.22 -18.11
CA ARG A 69 -7.02 -1.11 -18.52
C ARG A 69 -6.53 -1.17 -19.94
N ALA A 70 -6.47 -2.37 -20.50
CA ALA A 70 -6.06 -2.62 -21.88
C ALA A 70 -7.26 -2.67 -22.82
N PHE A 71 -8.47 -2.34 -22.35
CA PHE A 71 -9.63 -2.22 -23.20
C PHE A 71 -9.44 -1.03 -24.15
N ASN A 72 -9.48 -1.33 -25.44
CA ASN A 72 -9.33 -0.41 -26.54
C ASN A 72 -10.02 -1.00 -27.78
N THR A 73 -10.39 -0.14 -28.72
CA THR A 73 -10.87 -0.61 -30.03
C THR A 73 -9.75 -0.64 -31.08
N HIS A 74 -8.71 0.16 -30.89
CA HIS A 74 -7.51 0.18 -31.72
C HIS A 74 -6.27 0.06 -30.83
N ARG A 75 -5.18 -0.53 -31.35
CA ARG A 75 -3.95 -0.62 -30.54
C ARG A 75 -3.33 0.75 -30.30
N TYR A 76 -3.38 1.64 -31.30
CA TYR A 76 -2.75 2.95 -31.24
C TYR A 76 -3.60 3.99 -31.99
N TYR A 77 -3.54 5.22 -31.49
CA TYR A 77 -3.98 6.42 -32.22
C TYR A 77 -2.86 7.46 -32.16
N SER A 78 -2.50 8.06 -33.29
CA SER A 78 -1.61 9.23 -33.36
C SER A 78 -2.21 10.26 -34.31
N GLU A 79 -1.84 11.53 -34.18
CA GLU A 79 -2.31 12.56 -35.14
C GLU A 79 -1.78 12.30 -36.57
N LYS A 80 -0.61 11.66 -36.68
CA LYS A 80 0.04 11.37 -37.96
C LYS A 80 -0.57 10.18 -38.68
N ASP A 81 -0.84 9.10 -37.95
CA ASP A 81 -1.22 7.80 -38.52
C ASP A 81 -2.73 7.51 -38.32
N GLY A 82 -3.43 8.32 -37.53
CA GLY A 82 -4.84 8.15 -37.22
C GLY A 82 -5.15 6.86 -36.46
N TRP A 83 -6.28 6.24 -36.77
CA TRP A 83 -6.74 4.98 -36.16
C TRP A 83 -6.10 3.77 -36.84
N THR A 84 -5.19 3.08 -36.14
CA THR A 84 -4.47 1.92 -36.71
C THR A 84 -4.65 0.65 -35.88
N SER A 85 -4.48 -0.51 -36.52
CA SER A 85 -4.53 -1.82 -35.86
C SER A 85 -5.85 -2.08 -35.08
N PRO A 86 -7.00 -2.21 -35.78
CA PRO A 86 -8.28 -2.46 -35.13
C PRO A 86 -8.29 -3.80 -34.39
N VAL A 87 -8.88 -3.82 -33.19
CA VAL A 87 -9.14 -5.04 -32.44
C VAL A 87 -10.25 -5.82 -33.15
N LYS A 88 -9.95 -7.06 -33.55
CA LYS A 88 -10.89 -7.92 -34.30
C LYS A 88 -12.19 -8.16 -33.53
N SER A 89 -12.08 -8.62 -32.29
CA SER A 89 -13.24 -8.83 -31.43
C SER A 89 -12.82 -8.80 -29.96
N ARG A 90 -13.68 -8.25 -29.10
CA ARG A 90 -13.56 -8.30 -27.65
C ARG A 90 -14.93 -8.08 -27.04
N ASP A 91 -15.34 -8.97 -26.13
CA ASP A 91 -16.62 -8.82 -25.43
C ASP A 91 -16.60 -7.62 -24.47
N SER A 92 -17.78 -7.05 -24.25
CA SER A 92 -17.97 -6.03 -23.20
C SER A 92 -17.81 -6.68 -21.83
N LEU A 93 -17.12 -6.00 -20.91
CA LEU A 93 -17.02 -6.44 -19.50
C LEU A 93 -18.10 -5.81 -18.62
N LEU A 94 -18.94 -4.94 -19.20
CA LEU A 94 -20.08 -4.38 -18.52
C LEU A 94 -21.20 -5.42 -18.46
N GLY A 95 -21.82 -5.56 -17.29
CA GLY A 95 -23.03 -6.39 -17.14
C GLY A 95 -24.24 -5.76 -17.82
N ASP A 96 -25.41 -6.37 -17.62
CA ASP A 96 -26.66 -5.88 -18.20
C ASP A 96 -26.98 -4.43 -17.77
N ILE A 97 -27.06 -3.54 -18.76
CA ILE A 97 -27.46 -2.14 -18.56
C ILE A 97 -28.93 -2.01 -18.96
N LYS A 98 -29.79 -1.64 -18.00
CA LYS A 98 -31.22 -1.48 -18.26
C LYS A 98 -31.47 -0.47 -19.40
N GLY A 99 -32.15 -0.91 -20.46
CA GLY A 99 -32.50 -0.05 -21.61
C GLY A 99 -31.36 0.20 -22.59
N MET A 100 -30.21 -0.45 -22.44
CA MET A 100 -29.07 -0.35 -23.36
C MET A 100 -28.48 -1.72 -23.63
N LYS A 101 -28.29 -2.05 -24.90
CA LYS A 101 -27.59 -3.25 -25.34
C LYS A 101 -26.19 -2.87 -25.79
N LEU A 102 -25.19 -3.63 -25.32
CA LEU A 102 -23.79 -3.50 -25.71
C LEU A 102 -23.37 -4.76 -26.45
N THR A 103 -22.56 -4.61 -27.49
CA THR A 103 -22.09 -5.74 -28.31
C THR A 103 -20.58 -5.95 -28.23
N GLY A 104 -19.91 -5.24 -27.33
CA GLY A 104 -18.45 -5.22 -27.25
C GLY A 104 -17.80 -4.54 -28.45
N VAL A 105 -16.56 -4.90 -28.71
CA VAL A 105 -15.75 -4.44 -29.84
C VAL A 105 -15.80 -5.47 -30.96
N LYS A 106 -16.05 -5.01 -32.18
CA LYS A 106 -15.88 -5.80 -33.40
C LYS A 106 -15.28 -4.93 -34.50
N ASP A 107 -14.21 -5.41 -35.12
CA ASP A 107 -13.48 -4.73 -36.20
C ASP A 107 -13.14 -3.26 -35.87
N GLY A 108 -12.67 -3.03 -34.64
CA GLY A 108 -12.28 -1.70 -34.16
C GLY A 108 -13.43 -0.76 -33.79
N LEU A 109 -14.68 -1.24 -33.77
CA LEU A 109 -15.85 -0.48 -33.34
C LEU A 109 -16.47 -1.06 -32.07
N TYR A 110 -16.62 -0.20 -31.06
CA TYR A 110 -17.46 -0.47 -29.90
C TYR A 110 -18.89 0.00 -30.21
N ARG A 111 -19.91 -0.85 -29.99
CA ARG A 111 -21.30 -0.52 -30.38
C ARG A 111 -22.28 -0.77 -29.25
N GLY A 112 -23.28 0.10 -29.19
CA GLY A 112 -24.45 -0.10 -28.36
C GLY A 112 -25.70 0.57 -28.92
N SER A 113 -26.84 0.16 -28.39
CA SER A 113 -28.15 0.62 -28.85
C SER A 113 -29.15 0.73 -27.70
N THR A 114 -30.06 1.69 -27.80
CA THR A 114 -31.26 1.84 -26.98
C THR A 114 -32.48 1.81 -27.89
N ASP A 115 -33.68 1.88 -27.31
CA ASP A 115 -34.92 1.98 -28.10
C ASP A 115 -34.99 3.27 -28.95
N SER A 116 -34.21 4.29 -28.58
CA SER A 116 -34.25 5.62 -29.22
C SER A 116 -33.11 5.88 -30.21
N GLY A 117 -32.08 5.01 -30.26
CA GLY A 117 -30.92 5.22 -31.11
C GLY A 117 -29.79 4.21 -30.93
N GLU A 118 -28.76 4.35 -31.76
CA GLU A 118 -27.57 3.51 -31.77
C GLU A 118 -26.28 4.35 -31.83
N PHE A 119 -25.20 3.82 -31.26
CA PHE A 119 -23.88 4.46 -31.31
C PHE A 119 -22.79 3.49 -31.80
N LYS A 120 -21.78 4.07 -32.44
CA LYS A 120 -20.51 3.42 -32.78
C LYS A 120 -19.38 4.27 -32.21
N ALA A 121 -18.41 3.65 -31.58
CA ALA A 121 -17.28 4.36 -30.98
C ALA A 121 -15.95 3.73 -31.37
N ARG A 122 -14.94 4.59 -31.51
CA ARG A 122 -13.53 4.22 -31.59
C ARG A 122 -12.82 4.86 -30.41
N PHE A 123 -11.94 4.12 -29.74
CA PHE A 123 -11.08 4.67 -28.71
C PHE A 123 -9.78 3.90 -28.55
N SER A 124 -8.74 4.63 -28.20
CA SER A 124 -7.38 4.13 -27.97
C SER A 124 -6.61 5.08 -27.08
N LEU A 125 -5.54 4.57 -26.47
CA LEU A 125 -4.49 5.42 -25.92
C LEU A 125 -3.87 6.27 -27.02
N PHE A 126 -3.56 7.52 -26.68
CA PHE A 126 -2.89 8.49 -27.54
C PHE A 126 -1.39 8.18 -27.56
N TYR A 127 -0.87 7.88 -28.75
CA TYR A 127 0.54 7.63 -28.98
C TYR A 127 1.19 8.92 -29.52
N GLY A 128 2.09 9.49 -28.74
CA GLY A 128 2.79 10.73 -29.10
C GLY A 128 2.98 11.74 -27.96
N ALA A 129 2.38 11.51 -26.79
CA ALA A 129 2.67 12.32 -25.61
C ALA A 129 4.14 12.14 -25.21
N ARG A 130 4.87 13.25 -25.12
CA ARG A 130 6.27 13.28 -24.69
C ARG A 130 6.32 13.37 -23.18
N GLU A 131 7.17 12.54 -22.58
CA GLU A 131 7.46 12.60 -21.15
C GLU A 131 8.07 13.98 -20.81
N ASN A 132 7.60 14.60 -19.73
CA ASN A 132 8.14 15.86 -19.28
C ASN A 132 9.24 15.60 -18.23
N SER A 133 10.46 16.05 -18.51
CA SER A 133 11.62 15.81 -17.63
C SER A 133 11.47 16.39 -16.22
N LYS A 134 10.51 17.31 -16.01
CA LYS A 134 10.20 17.94 -14.72
C LYS A 134 9.20 17.14 -13.88
N THR A 135 8.49 16.18 -14.45
CA THR A 135 7.50 15.34 -13.78
C THR A 135 7.98 13.90 -13.77
N LYS A 136 8.45 13.42 -12.62
CA LYS A 136 8.96 12.05 -12.47
C LYS A 136 7.89 11.09 -11.94
N THR A 137 6.79 11.62 -11.40
CA THR A 137 5.67 10.81 -10.90
C THR A 137 4.64 10.44 -11.96
N LEU A 138 4.68 11.11 -13.12
CA LEU A 138 3.79 10.85 -14.23
C LEU A 138 4.48 10.03 -15.31
N LYS A 139 3.67 9.28 -16.06
CA LYS A 139 4.08 8.67 -17.32
C LYS A 139 3.13 9.19 -18.40
N GLU A 140 3.46 10.33 -19.00
CA GLU A 140 2.54 11.06 -19.88
C GLU A 140 2.12 10.24 -21.12
N SER A 141 2.99 9.35 -21.60
CA SER A 141 2.66 8.41 -22.69
C SER A 141 1.52 7.43 -22.38
N GLU A 142 1.17 7.21 -21.11
CA GLU A 142 0.08 6.32 -20.68
C GLU A 142 -1.17 7.06 -20.18
N MET A 143 -1.14 8.40 -20.15
CA MET A 143 -2.18 9.20 -19.52
C MET A 143 -3.35 9.51 -20.44
N TYR A 144 -3.12 9.71 -21.74
CA TYR A 144 -4.18 10.24 -22.60
C TYR A 144 -4.83 9.15 -23.44
N ALA A 145 -6.17 9.20 -23.52
CA ALA A 145 -6.96 8.40 -24.45
C ALA A 145 -7.82 9.33 -25.32
N VAL A 146 -8.00 8.94 -26.57
CA VAL A 146 -8.89 9.63 -27.52
C VAL A 146 -10.10 8.76 -27.76
N ALA A 147 -11.28 9.36 -27.77
CA ALA A 147 -12.53 8.72 -28.12
C ALA A 147 -13.25 9.52 -29.22
N GLU A 148 -13.72 8.81 -30.24
CA GLU A 148 -14.66 9.32 -31.23
C GLU A 148 -15.92 8.47 -31.20
N ILE A 149 -17.07 9.12 -31.03
CA ILE A 149 -18.37 8.49 -30.87
C ILE A 149 -19.30 9.09 -31.92
N VAL A 150 -19.89 8.26 -32.77
CA VAL A 150 -20.97 8.67 -33.66
C VAL A 150 -22.27 8.05 -33.18
N VAL A 151 -23.33 8.85 -33.17
CA VAL A 151 -24.65 8.46 -32.70
C VAL A 151 -25.67 8.73 -33.78
N LYS A 152 -26.67 7.86 -33.88
CA LYS A 152 -27.84 7.99 -34.75
C LYS A 152 -29.11 7.74 -33.94
N THR A 153 -29.97 8.74 -33.86
CA THR A 153 -31.28 8.64 -33.20
C THR A 153 -32.42 8.59 -34.20
N PHE A 154 -33.50 7.91 -33.83
CA PHE A 154 -34.66 7.67 -34.68
C PHE A 154 -35.88 8.42 -34.13
N ALA A 155 -36.74 8.96 -35.00
CA ALA A 155 -38.01 9.58 -34.60
C ALA A 155 -39.12 8.58 -34.20
N GLY A 156 -38.77 7.30 -33.98
CA GLY A 156 -39.68 6.22 -33.66
C GLY A 156 -39.81 5.15 -34.76
N TRP A 157 -40.68 4.17 -34.53
CA TRP A 157 -40.89 3.02 -35.42
C TRP A 157 -41.34 3.46 -36.83
N GLY A 158 -40.54 3.12 -37.85
CA GLY A 158 -40.86 3.35 -39.27
C GLY A 158 -40.53 4.74 -39.85
N SER A 159 -39.96 5.67 -39.06
CA SER A 159 -39.58 7.00 -39.55
C SER A 159 -38.20 7.01 -40.22
N LYS A 160 -38.07 7.72 -41.35
CA LYS A 160 -36.78 8.01 -42.01
C LYS A 160 -36.06 9.20 -41.39
N ASP A 161 -36.70 9.92 -40.46
CA ASP A 161 -36.10 11.09 -39.81
C ASP A 161 -35.08 10.67 -38.76
N VAL A 162 -33.82 10.88 -39.11
CA VAL A 162 -32.67 10.60 -38.25
C VAL A 162 -31.96 11.88 -37.84
N SER A 163 -31.31 11.84 -36.68
CA SER A 163 -30.37 12.88 -36.27
C SER A 163 -29.07 12.22 -35.87
N CYS A 164 -27.98 12.64 -36.48
CA CYS A 164 -26.67 12.07 -36.27
C CYS A 164 -25.73 13.11 -35.66
N ARG A 165 -24.94 12.69 -34.66
CA ARG A 165 -23.94 13.53 -34.00
C ARG A 165 -22.63 12.79 -33.86
N LYS A 166 -21.53 13.54 -33.88
CA LYS A 166 -20.18 13.06 -33.57
C LYS A 166 -19.69 13.78 -32.32
N VAL A 167 -19.26 13.00 -31.33
CA VAL A 167 -18.53 13.49 -30.17
C VAL A 167 -17.08 13.07 -30.29
N SER A 168 -16.17 14.02 -30.14
CA SER A 168 -14.74 13.78 -30.03
C SER A 168 -14.27 14.23 -28.65
N ALA A 169 -13.55 13.37 -27.94
CA ALA A 169 -13.14 13.59 -26.56
C ALA A 169 -11.70 13.14 -26.31
N PHE A 170 -10.96 13.96 -25.56
CA PHE A 170 -9.72 13.55 -24.89
C PHE A 170 -10.01 13.23 -23.43
N ILE A 171 -9.61 12.04 -23.01
CA ILE A 171 -9.75 11.52 -21.66
C ILE A 171 -8.35 11.48 -21.04
N GLU A 172 -8.19 12.13 -19.89
CA GLU A 172 -7.00 12.01 -19.05
C GLU A 172 -7.22 10.88 -18.05
N ARG A 173 -6.31 9.91 -18.03
CA ARG A 173 -6.25 8.81 -17.08
C ARG A 173 -5.12 9.07 -16.08
N ARG A 174 -5.49 9.13 -14.80
CA ARG A 174 -4.60 9.42 -13.68
C ARG A 174 -4.58 8.26 -12.70
N PHE A 175 -3.48 8.04 -12.01
CA PHE A 175 -3.30 6.99 -11.02
C PHE A 175 -2.93 7.60 -9.67
N PRO A 176 -3.88 8.16 -8.89
CA PRO A 176 -3.54 8.93 -7.69
C PRO A 176 -2.60 8.22 -6.72
N ALA A 177 -2.79 6.91 -6.53
CA ALA A 177 -1.97 6.06 -5.68
C ALA A 177 -0.53 5.83 -6.18
N ASN A 178 -0.16 6.35 -7.35
CA ASN A 178 1.20 6.33 -7.90
C ASN A 178 1.76 7.74 -8.15
N GLU A 179 0.91 8.76 -8.11
CA GLU A 179 1.31 10.12 -8.48
C GLU A 179 1.50 11.00 -7.24
N ASN A 180 0.73 10.72 -6.17
CA ASN A 180 0.68 11.54 -4.99
C ASN A 180 1.46 10.90 -3.85
N LEU A 181 2.28 11.71 -3.17
CA LEU A 181 2.83 11.36 -1.87
C LEU A 181 1.71 11.25 -0.84
N LEU A 182 0.81 12.24 -0.84
CA LEU A 182 -0.40 12.26 -0.02
C LEU A 182 -1.60 12.64 -0.89
N TYR A 183 -2.60 11.78 -0.89
CA TYR A 183 -3.89 12.02 -1.53
C TYR A 183 -4.98 11.83 -0.49
N ASP A 184 -5.84 12.82 -0.36
CA ASP A 184 -7.01 12.76 0.49
C ASP A 184 -8.28 13.13 -0.29
N GLY A 185 -9.21 12.18 -0.37
CA GLY A 185 -10.51 12.32 -1.02
C GLY A 185 -11.44 13.32 -0.33
N GLU A 186 -11.05 13.85 0.83
CA GLU A 186 -11.74 14.93 1.54
C GLU A 186 -10.79 16.06 1.91
N ILE A 187 -10.04 15.92 3.00
CA ILE A 187 -9.29 17.01 3.61
C ILE A 187 -7.88 16.50 3.86
N LEU A 188 -6.92 17.12 3.17
CA LEU A 188 -5.52 16.83 3.41
C LEU A 188 -4.97 17.79 4.47
N ASP A 189 -4.51 17.25 5.59
CA ASP A 189 -3.81 18.02 6.61
C ASP A 189 -2.35 17.56 6.73
N LEU A 190 -1.42 18.48 6.54
CA LEU A 190 0.02 18.26 6.60
C LEU A 190 0.61 18.50 8.00
N GLY A 191 -0.17 19.06 8.92
CA GLY A 191 0.23 19.45 10.26
C GLY A 191 0.33 18.31 11.29
N GLY A 192 0.02 17.07 10.89
CA GLY A 192 0.18 15.88 11.72
C GLY A 192 1.57 15.24 11.65
N LEU A 193 2.39 15.65 10.69
CA LEU A 193 3.63 14.99 10.29
C LEU A 193 4.82 15.85 10.75
N GLY A 194 5.57 15.41 11.76
CA GLY A 194 6.88 15.97 12.09
C GLY A 194 7.21 16.29 13.53
N PRO A 195 8.52 16.40 13.85
CA PRO A 195 9.00 16.00 15.15
C PRO A 195 8.70 16.92 16.32
N PHE A 196 8.83 16.26 17.48
CA PHE A 196 8.83 16.78 18.83
C PHE A 196 10.25 16.77 19.43
N VAL A 197 11.28 16.47 18.63
CA VAL A 197 12.68 16.34 19.08
C VAL A 197 13.56 17.28 18.28
N ASN A 198 14.39 18.04 18.99
CA ASN A 198 15.29 19.07 18.48
C ASN A 198 14.62 20.20 17.68
N GLY A 199 13.29 20.36 17.77
CA GLY A 199 12.56 21.50 17.23
C GLY A 199 12.55 21.64 15.70
N ARG A 200 12.82 20.57 14.94
CA ARG A 200 12.78 20.60 13.45
C ARG A 200 11.45 20.13 12.89
N GLU A 201 11.08 20.63 11.72
CA GLU A 201 9.96 20.18 10.89
C GLU A 201 10.22 18.82 10.23
N ASN A 202 9.16 18.08 9.88
CA ASN A 202 9.27 16.97 8.94
C ASN A 202 9.53 17.49 7.52
N GLN A 203 10.11 16.65 6.69
CA GLN A 203 10.39 16.99 5.30
C GLN A 203 9.60 16.06 4.40
N LEU A 204 8.60 16.60 3.72
CA LEU A 204 7.94 15.92 2.62
C LEU A 204 8.70 16.26 1.35
N ARG A 205 9.30 15.25 0.74
CA ARG A 205 10.15 15.41 -0.43
C ARG A 205 9.53 14.68 -1.61
N ARG A 206 9.51 15.34 -2.78
CA ARG A 206 9.14 14.81 -4.11
C ARG A 206 7.70 14.27 -4.21
N GLY A 207 7.09 14.43 -5.38
CA GLY A 207 5.72 13.95 -5.67
C GLY A 207 4.64 15.01 -5.55
N ARG A 208 3.38 14.59 -5.56
CA ARG A 208 2.20 15.48 -5.59
C ARG A 208 1.38 15.41 -4.30
N LEU A 209 0.67 16.49 -4.00
CA LEU A 209 -0.23 16.60 -2.85
C LEU A 209 -1.64 16.97 -3.33
N TYR A 210 -2.64 16.23 -2.85
CA TYR A 210 -4.04 16.45 -3.21
C TYR A 210 -4.97 16.36 -2.00
N GLY A 211 -5.87 17.34 -1.89
CA GLY A 211 -7.01 17.31 -0.96
C GLY A 211 -8.28 17.79 -1.67
N ASN A 212 -9.37 17.03 -1.61
CA ASN A 212 -10.56 17.32 -2.42
C ASN A 212 -11.32 18.59 -1.99
N HIS A 213 -11.44 18.85 -0.69
CA HIS A 213 -12.19 19.99 -0.15
C HIS A 213 -11.29 21.14 0.27
N TYR A 214 -10.13 20.83 0.84
CA TYR A 214 -9.07 21.81 1.09
C TYR A 214 -7.77 21.10 1.52
N ILE A 215 -6.67 21.85 1.50
CA ILE A 215 -5.38 21.45 2.05
C ILE A 215 -5.02 22.41 3.18
N THR A 216 -4.67 21.89 4.35
CA THR A 216 -4.16 22.69 5.47
C THR A 216 -2.67 22.43 5.68
N PHE A 217 -1.91 23.52 5.70
CA PHE A 217 -0.48 23.54 5.95
C PHE A 217 -0.20 23.90 7.39
N ASN A 218 0.36 22.93 8.11
CA ASN A 218 0.87 23.05 9.47
C ASN A 218 -0.15 23.54 10.49
N THR A 219 0.22 23.53 11.77
CA THR A 219 -0.69 23.83 12.88
C THR A 219 -0.04 24.85 13.80
N GLY A 220 -0.84 25.78 14.30
CA GLY A 220 -0.44 26.69 15.37
C GLY A 220 -0.85 26.11 16.72
N GLY A 221 -0.20 25.03 17.19
CA GLY A 221 -0.50 24.48 18.52
C GLY A 221 0.21 23.18 18.89
N GLY A 222 0.57 23.04 20.17
CA GLY A 222 1.32 21.91 20.72
C GLY A 222 2.82 21.97 20.35
N ALA A 223 3.57 20.90 20.61
CA ALA A 223 5.00 20.84 20.25
C ALA A 223 5.25 20.33 18.80
N CYS A 224 4.24 20.39 17.91
CA CYS A 224 4.38 19.95 16.53
C CYS A 224 5.03 21.05 15.72
N GLN A 225 6.11 20.74 15.01
CA GLN A 225 6.78 21.73 14.16
C GLN A 225 6.15 21.81 12.77
N GLY A 226 5.36 20.81 12.38
CA GLY A 226 4.76 20.71 11.05
C GLY A 226 5.71 20.07 10.03
N SER A 227 5.37 20.21 8.75
CA SER A 227 6.11 19.75 7.59
C SER A 227 6.54 20.92 6.70
N GLU A 228 7.73 20.80 6.14
CA GLU A 228 8.21 21.58 5.00
C GLU A 228 8.22 20.73 3.73
N LEU A 229 8.07 21.38 2.59
CA LEU A 229 7.98 20.73 1.28
C LEU A 229 9.23 20.96 0.44
N TYR A 230 9.76 19.89 -0.17
CA TYR A 230 10.95 19.93 -1.01
C TYR A 230 10.74 19.21 -2.35
N GLU A 231 11.15 19.84 -3.45
CA GLU A 231 11.08 19.30 -4.81
C GLU A 231 9.68 18.77 -5.18
N VAL A 232 8.61 19.43 -4.73
CA VAL A 232 7.22 18.99 -4.95
C VAL A 232 6.80 19.29 -6.39
N GLU A 233 6.17 18.31 -7.04
CA GLU A 233 5.77 18.42 -8.46
C GLU A 233 4.46 19.17 -8.63
N LYS A 234 3.50 18.99 -7.72
CA LYS A 234 2.24 19.74 -7.73
C LYS A 234 1.52 19.68 -6.39
N ILE A 235 0.84 20.77 -6.04
CA ILE A 235 -0.08 20.88 -4.91
C ILE A 235 -1.40 21.36 -5.50
N GLU A 236 -2.45 20.54 -5.43
CA GLU A 236 -3.71 20.88 -6.08
C GLU A 236 -4.94 20.51 -5.23
N THR A 237 -5.91 21.42 -5.19
CA THR A 237 -7.22 21.19 -4.54
C THR A 237 -8.29 21.97 -5.28
N PRO A 238 -9.45 21.38 -5.64
CA PRO A 238 -10.55 22.16 -6.22
C PRO A 238 -11.24 23.04 -5.15
N GLY A 239 -10.86 22.91 -3.87
CA GLY A 239 -11.29 23.80 -2.80
C GLY A 239 -10.29 24.93 -2.56
N PHE A 240 -9.85 25.10 -1.32
CA PHE A 240 -8.90 26.15 -0.93
C PHE A 240 -7.66 25.59 -0.22
N ILE A 241 -6.58 26.36 -0.22
CA ILE A 241 -5.36 26.07 0.52
C ILE A 241 -5.25 27.05 1.68
N LYS A 242 -4.99 26.53 2.88
CA LYS A 242 -4.84 27.34 4.09
C LYS A 242 -3.52 27.06 4.77
N ALA A 243 -2.78 28.10 5.14
CA ALA A 243 -1.55 27.97 5.92
C ALA A 243 -1.74 28.54 7.34
N LEU A 244 -1.65 27.68 8.35
CA LEU A 244 -1.77 28.08 9.75
C LEU A 244 -0.42 28.52 10.33
N LYS A 245 0.67 27.93 9.84
CA LYS A 245 2.06 28.33 10.12
C LYS A 245 2.75 28.60 8.78
N ASP A 246 3.64 29.57 8.83
CA ASP A 246 4.64 29.84 7.81
C ASP A 246 5.36 28.55 7.37
N THR A 247 5.18 28.18 6.09
CA THR A 247 5.64 26.90 5.55
C THR A 247 6.49 27.10 4.31
N ARG A 248 7.70 26.56 4.32
CA ARG A 248 8.56 26.53 3.13
C ARG A 248 8.03 25.54 2.11
N ILE A 249 8.00 25.95 0.85
CA ILE A 249 7.71 25.09 -0.29
C ILE A 249 8.79 25.29 -1.35
N GLU A 250 9.49 24.22 -1.71
CA GLU A 250 10.36 24.15 -2.88
C GLU A 250 9.72 23.22 -3.93
N PHE A 251 9.59 23.71 -5.15
CA PHE A 251 8.96 23.01 -6.27
C PHE A 251 10.00 22.26 -7.12
N ALA A 252 9.55 21.30 -7.92
CA ALA A 252 10.41 20.46 -8.76
C ALA A 252 11.22 21.26 -9.82
N ASN A 253 10.75 22.44 -10.22
CA ASN A 253 11.46 23.38 -11.10
C ASN A 253 12.52 24.23 -10.39
N LYS A 254 12.80 23.98 -9.10
CA LYS A 254 13.73 24.72 -8.24
C LYS A 254 13.29 26.12 -7.82
N THR A 255 12.07 26.55 -8.14
CA THR A 255 11.50 27.75 -7.52
C THR A 255 11.01 27.44 -6.11
N SER A 256 11.04 28.42 -5.21
CA SER A 256 10.59 28.26 -3.83
C SER A 256 9.75 29.43 -3.37
N MET A 257 8.85 29.17 -2.42
CA MET A 257 8.04 30.17 -1.76
C MET A 257 7.90 29.88 -0.26
N LYS A 258 7.38 30.87 0.47
CA LYS A 258 6.90 30.71 1.84
C LYS A 258 5.40 30.94 1.88
N LEU A 259 4.63 29.89 2.13
CA LEU A 259 3.18 29.95 2.25
C LEU A 259 2.79 30.28 3.69
N SER A 260 1.89 31.24 3.88
CA SER A 260 1.45 31.77 5.17
C SER A 260 -0.01 32.20 5.11
N LYS A 261 -0.60 32.54 6.26
CA LYS A 261 -1.96 33.10 6.35
C LYS A 261 -2.18 34.41 5.55
N PHE A 262 -1.10 35.04 5.08
CA PHE A 262 -1.12 36.30 4.35
C PHE A 262 -1.11 36.13 2.83
N ASN A 263 -0.77 34.94 2.33
CA ASN A 263 -0.65 34.64 0.89
C ASN A 263 -1.15 33.23 0.55
N ASP A 264 -2.10 32.70 1.33
CA ASP A 264 -2.83 31.47 1.03
C ASP A 264 -4.11 31.75 0.21
N SER A 265 -4.86 30.71 -0.15
CA SER A 265 -6.06 30.84 -0.99
C SER A 265 -7.15 31.73 -0.39
N MET A 266 -7.12 31.99 0.93
CA MET A 266 -8.06 32.92 1.57
C MET A 266 -7.72 34.38 1.25
N LYS A 267 -6.54 34.64 0.70
CA LYS A 267 -6.06 35.95 0.25
C LYS A 267 -5.89 35.93 -1.27
N VAL A 268 -7.02 35.86 -1.99
CA VAL A 268 -7.08 35.70 -3.46
C VAL A 268 -6.09 36.61 -4.22
N SER A 269 -5.98 37.88 -3.85
CA SER A 269 -5.08 38.82 -4.53
C SER A 269 -3.58 38.63 -4.24
N ALA A 270 -3.24 37.91 -3.17
CA ALA A 270 -1.88 37.62 -2.74
C ALA A 270 -1.47 36.16 -3.00
N PHE A 271 -2.39 35.32 -3.48
CA PHE A 271 -2.14 33.91 -3.75
C PHE A 271 -1.47 33.74 -5.11
N GLU A 272 -0.25 33.20 -5.12
CA GLU A 272 0.52 32.96 -6.34
C GLU A 272 0.46 31.49 -6.75
N THR A 273 0.09 31.23 -8.00
CA THR A 273 -0.04 29.85 -8.51
C THR A 273 1.29 29.20 -8.91
N HIS A 274 2.38 29.97 -8.84
CA HIS A 274 3.74 29.55 -9.23
C HIS A 274 3.81 28.83 -10.58
N GLY A 275 3.06 29.30 -11.59
CA GLY A 275 3.05 28.67 -12.92
C GLY A 275 2.33 27.31 -12.94
N GLY A 276 1.35 27.11 -12.05
CA GLY A 276 0.49 25.92 -12.00
C GLY A 276 1.00 24.78 -11.10
N TYR A 277 2.09 25.00 -10.37
CA TYR A 277 2.58 24.05 -9.35
C TYR A 277 1.78 24.11 -8.06
N LEU A 278 1.12 25.25 -7.80
CA LEU A 278 0.22 25.46 -6.67
C LEU A 278 -1.13 25.93 -7.23
N LEU A 279 -2.17 25.12 -7.08
CA LEU A 279 -3.50 25.43 -7.63
C LEU A 279 -4.60 25.18 -6.60
N ASP A 280 -5.52 26.13 -6.52
CA ASP A 280 -6.79 25.99 -5.82
C ASP A 280 -7.97 26.02 -6.82
N GLY A 281 -9.19 25.91 -6.32
CA GLY A 281 -10.40 25.92 -7.18
C GLY A 281 -10.61 27.22 -7.94
N ALA A 282 -10.30 28.37 -7.32
CA ALA A 282 -10.44 29.68 -7.96
C ALA A 282 -9.44 29.87 -9.11
N HIS A 283 -8.33 29.14 -9.09
CA HIS A 283 -7.25 29.20 -10.07
C HIS A 283 -7.22 27.98 -11.00
N GLY A 284 -8.31 27.21 -11.09
CA GLY A 284 -8.49 26.17 -12.10
C GLY A 284 -8.00 24.77 -11.72
N ALA A 285 -7.80 24.48 -10.43
CA ALA A 285 -7.66 23.10 -9.98
C ALA A 285 -8.97 22.34 -10.23
N HIS A 286 -8.86 21.14 -10.83
CA HIS A 286 -9.99 20.28 -11.09
C HIS A 286 -10.09 19.16 -10.04
N PRO A 287 -11.29 18.62 -9.78
CA PRO A 287 -11.46 17.50 -8.88
C PRO A 287 -10.85 16.22 -9.46
N LEU A 288 -9.95 15.59 -8.71
CA LEU A 288 -9.38 14.27 -8.97
C LEU A 288 -10.01 13.24 -8.03
N LYS A 289 -11.30 12.94 -8.16
CA LYS A 289 -12.00 12.06 -7.20
C LYS A 289 -11.88 10.59 -7.61
N LEU A 290 -11.24 9.79 -6.75
CA LEU A 290 -11.23 8.33 -6.87
C LEU A 290 -12.40 7.74 -6.10
N SER A 291 -13.48 7.41 -6.82
CA SER A 291 -14.79 7.07 -6.22
C SER A 291 -14.90 5.64 -5.68
N ARG A 292 -14.12 4.70 -6.19
CA ARG A 292 -14.09 3.32 -5.70
C ARG A 292 -12.79 2.61 -6.09
N LEU A 293 -12.44 1.57 -5.35
CA LEU A 293 -11.35 0.67 -5.72
C LEU A 293 -11.80 -0.34 -6.80
N PRO A 294 -10.87 -0.91 -7.59
CA PRO A 294 -11.19 -1.82 -8.69
C PRO A 294 -11.46 -3.26 -8.20
N LYS A 295 -12.41 -3.41 -7.27
CA LYS A 295 -12.76 -4.67 -6.59
C LYS A 295 -12.95 -5.84 -7.54
N GLU A 296 -13.85 -5.69 -8.51
CA GLU A 296 -14.29 -6.80 -9.37
C GLU A 296 -13.14 -7.33 -10.23
N ARG A 297 -12.30 -6.41 -10.73
CA ARG A 297 -11.12 -6.74 -11.54
C ARG A 297 -10.07 -7.49 -10.74
N ILE A 298 -9.80 -7.05 -9.51
CA ILE A 298 -8.83 -7.71 -8.62
C ILE A 298 -9.35 -9.10 -8.24
N LYS A 299 -10.63 -9.22 -7.85
CA LYS A 299 -11.25 -10.51 -7.54
C LYS A 299 -11.17 -11.47 -8.73
N TYR A 300 -11.60 -11.02 -9.90
CA TYR A 300 -11.56 -11.81 -11.12
C TYR A 300 -10.13 -12.29 -11.43
N THR A 301 -9.14 -11.42 -11.28
CA THR A 301 -7.73 -11.76 -11.54
C THR A 301 -7.22 -12.77 -10.51
N ALA A 302 -7.48 -12.56 -9.22
CA ALA A 302 -7.12 -13.52 -8.18
C ALA A 302 -7.78 -14.89 -8.43
N ASP A 303 -9.06 -14.90 -8.82
CA ASP A 303 -9.81 -16.12 -9.05
C ASP A 303 -9.39 -16.88 -10.32
N ARG A 304 -9.08 -16.16 -11.40
CA ARG A 304 -8.65 -16.74 -12.68
C ARG A 304 -7.24 -17.33 -12.62
N PHE A 305 -6.36 -16.73 -11.82
CA PHE A 305 -4.93 -17.05 -11.79
C PHE A 305 -4.50 -17.77 -10.50
N LYS A 306 -5.39 -18.51 -9.83
CA LYS A 306 -5.13 -19.24 -8.57
C LYS A 306 -3.94 -20.19 -8.61
N LYS A 307 -3.63 -20.76 -9.78
CA LYS A 307 -2.51 -21.70 -9.95
C LYS A 307 -1.17 -21.01 -10.22
N THR A 308 -1.18 -19.69 -10.46
CA THR A 308 0.02 -18.96 -10.91
C THR A 308 0.36 -17.81 -9.97
N TYR A 309 -0.49 -16.80 -9.81
CA TYR A 309 -0.19 -15.59 -9.04
C TYR A 309 -1.37 -14.98 -8.28
N GLY A 310 -2.57 -15.57 -8.39
CA GLY A 310 -3.76 -15.13 -7.69
C GLY A 310 -3.96 -15.89 -6.38
N LEU A 311 -4.37 -15.18 -5.32
CA LEU A 311 -4.75 -15.78 -4.05
C LEU A 311 -6.03 -15.15 -3.52
N THR A 312 -7.00 -15.99 -3.14
CA THR A 312 -8.24 -15.56 -2.49
C THR A 312 -8.25 -16.05 -1.04
N ILE A 313 -8.21 -15.11 -0.09
CA ILE A 313 -8.19 -15.41 1.33
C ILE A 313 -9.60 -15.27 1.91
N THR A 314 -10.03 -16.36 2.54
CA THR A 314 -11.26 -16.45 3.33
C THR A 314 -10.93 -17.13 4.66
N SER A 315 -11.87 -17.14 5.61
CA SER A 315 -11.71 -17.91 6.87
C SER A 315 -11.53 -19.42 6.66
N LYS A 316 -11.85 -19.95 5.47
CA LYS A 316 -11.60 -21.34 5.08
C LYS A 316 -10.21 -21.54 4.47
N THR A 317 -9.64 -20.49 3.88
CA THR A 317 -8.32 -20.55 3.22
C THR A 317 -7.20 -20.46 4.25
N LEU A 318 -7.31 -19.56 5.22
CA LEU A 318 -6.35 -19.37 6.30
C LEU A 318 -7.10 -19.08 7.61
N PRO A 319 -6.67 -19.69 8.73
CA PRO A 319 -7.26 -19.40 10.03
C PRO A 319 -6.89 -17.98 10.49
N PHE A 320 -7.69 -17.45 11.42
CA PHE A 320 -7.33 -16.24 12.14
C PHE A 320 -6.13 -16.52 13.07
N GLY A 321 -5.23 -15.55 13.18
CA GLY A 321 -4.13 -15.57 14.13
C GLY A 321 -4.60 -15.45 15.59
N ASP A 322 -3.74 -15.88 16.50
CA ASP A 322 -4.07 -15.99 17.93
C ASP A 322 -3.96 -14.66 18.68
N TYR A 323 -3.05 -13.77 18.25
CA TYR A 323 -2.90 -12.47 18.91
C TYR A 323 -4.16 -11.62 18.79
N LYS A 324 -4.68 -11.25 19.95
CA LYS A 324 -5.74 -10.25 20.10
C LYS A 324 -5.09 -8.93 20.45
N ASN A 325 -5.28 -7.92 19.59
CA ASN A 325 -4.76 -6.60 19.89
C ASN A 325 -5.37 -6.09 21.22
N PRO A 326 -4.56 -5.71 22.22
CA PRO A 326 -5.07 -5.30 23.52
C PRO A 326 -5.98 -4.06 23.44
N TYR A 327 -5.84 -3.26 22.37
CA TYR A 327 -6.61 -2.06 22.06
C TYR A 327 -7.76 -2.30 21.07
N ASN A 328 -7.78 -3.48 20.43
CA ASN A 328 -8.87 -3.96 19.57
C ASN A 328 -9.07 -5.47 19.75
N LYS A 329 -9.72 -5.84 20.87
CA LYS A 329 -9.88 -7.25 21.28
C LYS A 329 -10.96 -8.01 20.51
N LYS A 330 -11.82 -7.29 19.77
CA LYS A 330 -12.96 -7.87 19.06
C LYS A 330 -12.54 -8.42 17.70
N ASP A 331 -11.66 -7.70 17.03
CA ASP A 331 -11.26 -8.05 15.68
C ASP A 331 -10.24 -9.19 15.71
N LYS A 332 -10.41 -10.10 14.76
CA LYS A 332 -9.50 -11.20 14.50
C LYS A 332 -8.92 -10.99 13.11
N PHE A 333 -7.63 -11.22 12.95
CA PHE A 333 -6.94 -10.97 11.68
C PHE A 333 -6.35 -12.27 11.17
N VAL A 334 -6.34 -12.46 9.86
CA VAL A 334 -5.50 -13.49 9.22
C VAL A 334 -4.09 -12.92 9.08
N ASP A 335 -3.11 -13.68 9.56
CA ASP A 335 -1.71 -13.27 9.52
C ASP A 335 -1.03 -13.65 8.21
N LEU A 336 -0.39 -12.67 7.59
CA LEU A 336 0.51 -12.87 6.46
C LEU A 336 1.91 -12.38 6.84
N ASN A 337 2.71 -13.34 7.29
CA ASN A 337 4.11 -13.13 7.61
C ASN A 337 4.98 -13.41 6.37
N PHE A 338 5.57 -12.36 5.80
CA PHE A 338 6.52 -12.46 4.68
C PHE A 338 7.98 -12.70 5.13
N ASN A 339 8.20 -12.96 6.43
CA ASN A 339 9.49 -13.29 7.03
C ASN A 339 10.63 -12.28 6.70
N GLY A 340 11.87 -12.67 7.02
CA GLY A 340 13.08 -11.93 6.69
C GLY A 340 13.61 -12.28 5.29
N TYR A 341 14.30 -11.34 4.66
CA TYR A 341 14.82 -11.45 3.30
C TYR A 341 15.90 -12.53 3.14
N ARG A 342 15.77 -13.42 2.14
CA ARG A 342 16.84 -14.31 1.65
C ARG A 342 17.04 -14.13 0.14
N THR A 343 18.29 -13.86 -0.27
CA THR A 343 18.70 -13.99 -1.67
C THR A 343 18.83 -15.47 -1.99
N THR A 344 18.11 -15.96 -2.99
CA THR A 344 18.44 -17.24 -3.62
C THR A 344 19.82 -17.09 -4.25
N LYS A 345 20.79 -17.92 -3.85
CA LYS A 345 22.03 -18.09 -4.62
C LYS A 345 21.62 -18.38 -6.07
N SER A 346 22.13 -17.56 -6.98
CA SER A 346 21.85 -17.59 -8.41
C SER A 346 21.94 -19.00 -9.01
N SER A 347 20.85 -19.49 -9.60
CA SER A 347 20.98 -20.51 -10.64
C SER A 347 21.53 -19.81 -11.88
N LYS A 348 22.73 -20.23 -12.29
CA LYS A 348 23.42 -19.82 -13.53
C LYS A 348 22.40 -19.59 -14.65
N ARG A 349 22.37 -18.37 -15.19
CA ARG A 349 21.86 -18.12 -16.54
C ARG A 349 22.67 -18.99 -17.49
N ALA A 350 22.09 -20.09 -17.95
CA ALA A 350 22.58 -20.75 -19.14
C ALA A 350 22.20 -19.86 -20.33
N ASN A 351 23.20 -19.21 -20.89
CA ASN A 351 23.20 -18.84 -22.30
C ASN A 351 22.99 -20.12 -23.12
N SER A 352 21.99 -20.13 -23.99
CA SER A 352 22.12 -20.76 -25.31
C SER A 352 20.99 -20.30 -26.20
N ASP A 353 21.31 -19.36 -27.08
CA ASP A 353 20.74 -19.36 -28.43
C ASP A 353 21.01 -20.73 -29.04
N SER A 354 19.98 -21.48 -29.42
CA SER A 354 20.01 -22.44 -30.53
C SER A 354 18.59 -22.87 -30.89
N GLU A 355 18.41 -23.00 -32.19
CA GLU A 355 17.21 -23.39 -32.91
C GLU A 355 16.86 -24.87 -32.69
N ALA A 356 15.58 -25.19 -32.95
CA ALA A 356 15.02 -26.48 -33.40
C ALA A 356 15.53 -27.80 -32.77
N ASP A 357 14.63 -28.58 -32.15
CA ASP A 357 14.16 -29.84 -32.74
C ASP A 357 12.96 -30.44 -32.00
N GLU A 358 12.20 -31.25 -32.72
CA GLU A 358 11.04 -32.06 -32.32
C GLU A 358 11.44 -33.29 -31.48
N GLY A 359 10.50 -33.86 -30.68
CA GLY A 359 10.56 -35.29 -30.33
C GLY A 359 10.10 -35.73 -28.94
N ALA A 360 8.98 -36.47 -28.91
CA ALA A 360 8.67 -37.68 -28.12
C ALA A 360 8.61 -37.67 -26.56
N LEU A 361 7.37 -37.75 -26.07
CA LEU A 361 6.71 -38.81 -25.26
C LEU A 361 7.47 -39.66 -24.21
N ASP A 362 6.73 -39.85 -23.09
CA ASP A 362 6.55 -41.04 -22.22
C ASP A 362 7.56 -41.40 -21.12
N ASP A 363 7.10 -41.29 -19.85
CA ASP A 363 6.60 -42.40 -19.01
C ASP A 363 6.91 -42.29 -17.49
N GLU A 364 5.96 -42.84 -16.74
CA GLU A 364 5.75 -42.82 -15.30
C GLU A 364 6.82 -43.53 -14.45
N ALA A 365 6.96 -43.11 -13.19
CA ALA A 365 7.13 -44.02 -12.05
C ALA A 365 6.78 -43.32 -10.72
N GLU A 366 5.66 -43.72 -10.13
CA GLU A 366 5.41 -43.59 -8.70
C GLU A 366 6.42 -44.42 -7.91
N SER A 367 7.01 -43.83 -6.86
CA SER A 367 7.42 -44.59 -5.68
C SER A 367 7.28 -43.71 -4.45
N ALA A 368 6.37 -44.12 -3.58
CA ALA A 368 6.23 -43.62 -2.22
C ALA A 368 7.46 -44.00 -1.40
N ASP A 369 8.10 -43.01 -0.78
CA ASP A 369 8.86 -43.22 0.45
C ASP A 369 8.75 -41.97 1.34
N ASP A 370 7.99 -42.15 2.41
CA ASP A 370 7.82 -41.23 3.53
C ASP A 370 9.06 -41.37 4.43
N SER A 371 10.04 -40.48 4.26
CA SER A 371 10.86 -39.88 5.33
C SER A 371 12.18 -39.36 4.78
N ALA A 372 12.47 -38.08 5.11
CA ALA A 372 13.76 -37.44 4.96
C ALA A 372 14.32 -37.26 3.52
N ALA A 373 13.87 -36.20 2.83
CA ALA A 373 14.76 -35.39 1.99
C ALA A 373 14.19 -34.00 1.61
N ILE A 374 14.82 -32.97 2.19
CA ILE A 374 15.19 -31.66 1.63
C ILE A 374 14.08 -30.78 1.01
N PRO A 375 13.57 -29.73 1.70
CA PRO A 375 12.82 -28.68 1.02
C PRO A 375 13.77 -27.79 0.21
N SER A 376 13.93 -28.09 -1.09
CA SER A 376 14.53 -27.15 -2.04
C SER A 376 13.46 -26.23 -2.62
N THR A 377 13.23 -25.04 -2.05
CA THR A 377 12.60 -23.86 -2.72
C THR A 377 12.73 -22.63 -1.81
N GLY A 378 13.78 -21.82 -1.98
CA GLY A 378 14.16 -20.70 -1.11
C GLY A 378 13.31 -19.43 -1.25
N SER A 379 12.05 -19.48 -0.82
CA SER A 379 11.19 -18.31 -0.61
C SER A 379 10.57 -18.39 0.78
N ASP A 380 10.57 -17.27 1.50
CA ASP A 380 10.08 -17.18 2.88
C ASP A 380 8.67 -16.53 2.96
N ASP A 381 8.04 -16.30 1.81
CA ASP A 381 6.63 -15.95 1.70
C ASP A 381 5.76 -17.01 2.45
N PRO A 382 4.55 -16.64 2.95
CA PRO A 382 3.60 -17.60 3.49
C PRO A 382 3.47 -18.82 2.56
N GLU A 383 3.39 -20.03 3.11
CA GLU A 383 3.50 -21.26 2.31
C GLU A 383 2.54 -21.28 1.10
N ILE A 384 1.34 -20.75 1.29
CA ILE A 384 0.32 -20.63 0.24
C ILE A 384 0.73 -19.68 -0.91
N ILE A 385 1.50 -18.64 -0.61
CA ILE A 385 2.07 -17.69 -1.56
C ILE A 385 3.32 -18.28 -2.20
N ARG A 386 4.18 -18.96 -1.45
CA ARG A 386 5.38 -19.63 -1.97
C ARG A 386 5.08 -20.63 -3.08
N LYS A 387 3.94 -21.33 -2.99
CA LYS A 387 3.47 -22.29 -4.00
C LYS A 387 3.06 -21.64 -5.33
N LEU A 388 2.89 -20.32 -5.37
CA LEU A 388 2.52 -19.57 -6.57
C LEU A 388 3.75 -19.40 -7.49
N LYS A 389 3.64 -19.87 -8.73
CA LYS A 389 4.73 -19.89 -9.73
C LYS A 389 4.95 -18.55 -10.47
N GLY A 390 4.10 -17.55 -10.28
CA GLY A 390 4.21 -16.26 -10.94
C GLY A 390 5.35 -15.39 -10.42
N ASP A 391 5.73 -14.40 -11.22
CA ASP A 391 6.72 -13.33 -10.92
C ASP A 391 6.13 -12.18 -10.09
N LYS A 392 4.82 -12.22 -9.88
CA LYS A 392 3.98 -11.26 -9.16
C LYS A 392 2.96 -12.01 -8.30
N ILE A 393 2.33 -11.29 -7.37
CA ILE A 393 1.27 -11.83 -6.50
C ILE A 393 0.12 -10.84 -6.41
N ILE A 394 -1.12 -11.33 -6.54
CA ILE A 394 -2.35 -10.59 -6.29
C ILE A 394 -3.16 -11.32 -5.23
N ILE A 395 -3.30 -10.69 -4.08
CA ILE A 395 -4.09 -11.19 -2.95
C ILE A 395 -5.42 -10.44 -2.91
N TYR A 396 -6.51 -11.17 -2.92
CA TYR A 396 -7.85 -10.69 -2.65
C TYR A 396 -8.36 -11.31 -1.35
N SER A 397 -8.64 -10.49 -0.34
CA SER A 397 -9.09 -10.96 0.97
C SER A 397 -10.54 -10.57 1.25
N GLU A 398 -11.32 -11.54 1.71
CA GLU A 398 -12.68 -11.35 2.21
C GLU A 398 -12.72 -11.19 3.75
N VAL A 399 -11.56 -11.31 4.39
CA VAL A 399 -11.35 -11.23 5.83
C VAL A 399 -10.30 -10.17 6.17
N PRO A 400 -10.31 -9.58 7.38
CA PRO A 400 -9.29 -8.62 7.78
C PRO A 400 -7.91 -9.30 7.85
N LEU A 401 -6.87 -8.55 7.46
CA LEU A 401 -5.50 -9.05 7.36
C LEU A 401 -4.58 -8.34 8.35
N ARG A 402 -3.56 -9.04 8.84
CA ARG A 402 -2.39 -8.44 9.48
C ARG A 402 -1.13 -8.87 8.73
N ILE A 403 -0.30 -7.91 8.34
CA ILE A 403 0.83 -8.12 7.43
C ILE A 403 2.13 -7.52 7.98
N TRP A 404 3.25 -8.19 7.73
CA TRP A 404 4.62 -7.73 8.01
C TRP A 404 5.63 -8.61 7.26
N GLY A 405 6.90 -8.20 7.21
CA GLY A 405 7.99 -8.92 6.54
C GLY A 405 8.30 -8.38 5.14
N CYS A 406 9.18 -9.09 4.42
CA CYS A 406 9.72 -8.65 3.15
C CYS A 406 9.27 -9.57 1.99
N PRO A 407 8.17 -9.24 1.26
CA PRO A 407 7.68 -10.07 0.16
C PRO A 407 8.72 -10.28 -0.93
N ASP A 408 8.70 -11.49 -1.50
CA ASP A 408 9.72 -11.89 -2.46
C ASP A 408 9.47 -11.38 -3.89
N LYS A 409 8.24 -10.98 -4.18
CA LYS A 409 7.72 -10.65 -5.52
C LYS A 409 6.86 -9.40 -5.46
N ASN A 410 6.72 -8.72 -6.59
CA ASN A 410 5.79 -7.60 -6.69
C ASN A 410 4.39 -8.04 -6.25
N ILE A 411 3.80 -7.30 -5.31
CA ILE A 411 2.61 -7.74 -4.61
C ILE A 411 1.54 -6.65 -4.59
N THR A 412 0.32 -7.05 -4.89
CA THR A 412 -0.89 -6.24 -4.66
C THR A 412 -1.78 -6.97 -3.68
N ILE A 413 -2.05 -6.35 -2.53
CA ILE A 413 -2.98 -6.85 -1.52
C ILE A 413 -4.23 -5.98 -1.55
N TYR A 414 -5.38 -6.61 -1.77
CA TYR A 414 -6.69 -5.98 -1.70
C TYR A 414 -7.54 -6.69 -0.65
N SER A 415 -8.19 -5.94 0.23
CA SER A 415 -9.07 -6.49 1.26
C SER A 415 -10.43 -5.79 1.27
N LEU A 416 -11.49 -6.56 1.46
CA LEU A 416 -12.82 -6.03 1.78
C LEU A 416 -12.90 -5.46 3.20
N GLU A 417 -11.98 -5.88 4.05
CA GLU A 417 -11.92 -5.55 5.48
C GLU A 417 -10.63 -4.79 5.80
N ASP A 418 -10.45 -4.39 7.05
CA ASP A 418 -9.23 -3.69 7.48
C ASP A 418 -7.96 -4.50 7.20
N ILE A 419 -6.89 -3.79 6.84
CA ILE A 419 -5.53 -4.35 6.78
C ILE A 419 -4.70 -3.68 7.87
N VAL A 420 -4.05 -4.47 8.72
CA VAL A 420 -3.13 -3.99 9.75
C VAL A 420 -1.70 -4.27 9.32
N ILE A 421 -0.87 -3.24 9.18
CA ILE A 421 0.58 -3.36 8.99
C ILE A 421 1.20 -3.35 10.38
N ALA A 422 1.62 -4.53 10.86
CA ALA A 422 2.02 -4.72 12.26
C ALA A 422 3.54 -4.73 12.49
N GLY A 423 4.32 -4.67 11.42
CA GLY A 423 5.77 -4.65 11.47
C GLY A 423 6.38 -3.97 10.26
N ASP A 424 7.71 -4.06 10.13
CA ASP A 424 8.38 -3.66 8.90
C ASP A 424 7.75 -4.37 7.71
N PHE A 425 7.42 -3.63 6.65
CA PHE A 425 6.80 -4.19 5.47
C PHE A 425 7.54 -3.78 4.20
N ASN A 426 7.92 -4.78 3.42
CA ASN A 426 8.68 -4.61 2.18
C ASN A 426 9.99 -3.84 2.39
N GLN A 427 10.63 -4.09 3.53
CA GLN A 427 11.94 -3.56 3.88
C GLN A 427 12.89 -4.73 4.08
N ASN A 428 14.01 -4.75 3.37
CA ASN A 428 15.03 -5.76 3.58
C ASN A 428 15.68 -5.55 4.97
N PRO A 429 15.64 -6.55 5.88
CA PRO A 429 16.21 -6.48 7.22
C PRO A 429 17.72 -6.27 7.25
N LEU A 430 18.44 -6.56 6.15
CA LEU A 430 19.88 -6.28 6.04
C LEU A 430 20.19 -4.83 5.63
N THR A 431 19.16 -4.01 5.38
CA THR A 431 19.37 -2.61 5.02
C THR A 431 19.91 -1.85 6.23
N SER A 432 21.11 -1.29 6.09
CA SER A 432 21.71 -0.45 7.14
C SER A 432 20.85 0.80 7.38
N GLN A 433 20.48 1.01 8.65
CA GLN A 433 19.69 2.13 9.14
C GLN A 433 20.57 3.33 9.59
N LEU A 434 21.77 3.46 9.05
CA LEU A 434 22.62 4.60 9.36
C LEU A 434 22.01 5.89 8.85
N TYR A 435 21.93 6.90 9.70
CA TYR A 435 21.40 8.20 9.35
C TYR A 435 22.49 9.16 8.88
N LYS A 436 22.16 10.06 7.95
CA LYS A 436 23.08 11.14 7.54
C LYS A 436 23.31 12.16 8.66
N THR A 437 22.31 12.34 9.51
CA THR A 437 22.21 13.42 10.50
C THR A 437 21.41 12.96 11.72
N GLU A 438 21.61 13.64 12.86
CA GLU A 438 20.93 13.40 14.15
C GLU A 438 19.44 13.74 14.16
N ASP A 439 18.89 14.25 13.05
CA ASP A 439 17.45 14.43 12.88
C ASP A 439 16.76 13.16 12.38
N PHE A 440 17.51 12.08 12.09
CA PHE A 440 17.07 10.77 11.62
C PHE A 440 16.17 10.83 10.36
N ILE A 441 16.32 11.86 9.52
CA ILE A 441 15.48 12.08 8.32
C ILE A 441 15.88 11.13 7.20
N ASP A 442 17.13 11.21 6.77
CA ASP A 442 17.63 10.45 5.64
C ASP A 442 18.55 9.33 6.10
N TYR A 443 18.30 8.13 5.59
CA TYR A 443 19.31 7.09 5.60
C TYR A 443 20.51 7.50 4.74
N LYS A 444 21.70 7.06 5.15
CA LYS A 444 22.91 7.08 4.34
C LYS A 444 22.80 6.07 3.20
N THR A 445 22.16 4.93 3.45
CA THR A 445 21.87 3.90 2.45
C THR A 445 20.78 4.38 1.50
N SER A 446 21.05 4.37 0.20
CA SER A 446 20.03 4.61 -0.81
C SER A 446 19.25 3.32 -1.06
N LEU A 447 17.92 3.37 -0.94
CA LEU A 447 17.07 2.22 -1.22
C LEU A 447 17.02 1.95 -2.73
N THR A 448 17.12 0.68 -3.09
CA THR A 448 17.09 0.20 -4.46
C THR A 448 15.97 -0.81 -4.66
N ASN A 449 15.44 -0.85 -5.88
CA ASN A 449 14.39 -1.77 -6.29
C ASN A 449 14.94 -3.11 -6.73
N GLY A 450 14.17 -4.16 -6.46
CA GLY A 450 14.44 -5.52 -6.91
C GLY A 450 15.20 -6.29 -5.83
N LYS A 451 15.50 -7.54 -6.14
CA LYS A 451 16.29 -8.41 -5.27
C LYS A 451 17.76 -8.46 -5.68
N ASP A 452 18.01 -8.54 -6.99
CA ASP A 452 19.35 -8.60 -7.56
C ASP A 452 19.57 -7.39 -8.48
N PHE A 453 20.35 -6.41 -8.04
CA PHE A 453 20.84 -5.35 -8.91
C PHE A 453 22.37 -5.49 -9.06
N GLY A 454 22.79 -6.38 -9.97
CA GLY A 454 24.20 -6.74 -10.11
C GLY A 454 24.72 -7.49 -8.89
N ASN A 455 25.84 -7.03 -8.30
CA ASN A 455 26.42 -7.58 -7.06
C ASN A 455 25.78 -7.01 -5.78
N GLN A 456 24.70 -6.22 -5.89
CA GLN A 456 24.05 -5.59 -4.75
C GLN A 456 22.71 -6.27 -4.43
N ILE A 457 22.51 -6.54 -3.15
CA ILE A 457 21.26 -7.03 -2.58
C ILE A 457 20.27 -5.86 -2.60
N GLY A 458 19.18 -5.97 -3.36
CA GLY A 458 18.15 -4.93 -3.42
C GLY A 458 17.28 -4.87 -2.17
N ASN A 459 16.59 -3.75 -1.96
CA ASN A 459 16.00 -3.41 -0.66
C ASN A 459 14.49 -3.69 -0.55
N LYS A 460 13.80 -3.81 -1.68
CA LYS A 460 12.33 -3.91 -1.75
C LYS A 460 11.80 -4.41 -3.10
N VAL A 461 10.51 -4.76 -3.13
CA VAL A 461 9.72 -5.08 -4.34
C VAL A 461 8.56 -4.07 -4.56
N GLY A 462 7.89 -4.11 -5.71
CA GLY A 462 6.74 -3.22 -5.97
C GLY A 462 5.53 -3.66 -5.16
N ALA A 463 5.11 -2.89 -4.16
CA ALA A 463 4.03 -3.26 -3.25
C ALA A 463 2.88 -2.24 -3.22
N MET A 464 1.64 -2.73 -3.31
CA MET A 464 0.41 -1.94 -3.16
C MET A 464 -0.54 -2.62 -2.18
N ILE A 465 -1.05 -1.84 -1.23
CA ILE A 465 -2.00 -2.29 -0.21
C ILE A 465 -3.27 -1.47 -0.38
N MET A 466 -4.40 -2.13 -0.57
CA MET A 466 -5.70 -1.50 -0.77
C MET A 466 -6.73 -2.13 0.17
N SER A 467 -7.53 -1.30 0.83
CA SER A 467 -8.67 -1.75 1.64
C SER A 467 -9.93 -0.96 1.32
N GLU A 468 -11.06 -1.66 1.21
CA GLU A 468 -12.41 -1.05 1.24
C GLU A 468 -12.72 -0.44 2.61
N LYS A 469 -11.99 -0.84 3.65
CA LYS A 469 -12.02 -0.19 4.96
C LYS A 469 -10.75 0.62 5.18
N ARG A 470 -10.04 0.38 6.28
CA ARG A 470 -8.83 1.10 6.68
C ARG A 470 -7.58 0.27 6.41
N VAL A 471 -6.47 0.96 6.24
CA VAL A 471 -5.14 0.39 6.40
C VAL A 471 -4.56 0.99 7.67
N LEU A 472 -4.44 0.17 8.71
CA LEU A 472 -3.97 0.57 10.03
C LEU A 472 -2.49 0.24 10.19
N ILE A 473 -1.76 1.04 10.95
CA ILE A 473 -0.38 0.72 11.33
C ILE A 473 -0.35 0.41 12.82
N ASP A 474 0.12 -0.78 13.18
CA ASP A 474 0.08 -1.28 14.55
C ASP A 474 1.49 -1.43 15.11
N VAL A 475 1.84 -0.58 16.06
CA VAL A 475 3.10 -0.65 16.81
C VAL A 475 2.88 -1.23 18.21
N SER A 476 1.74 -1.87 18.48
CA SER A 476 1.51 -2.52 19.78
C SER A 476 2.41 -3.73 20.04
N ARG A 477 3.03 -4.29 18.99
CA ARG A 477 3.92 -5.47 19.06
C ARG A 477 5.36 -5.21 18.59
N PRO A 478 6.28 -4.71 19.44
CA PRO A 478 7.68 -4.51 19.06
C PRO A 478 8.39 -5.74 18.47
N THR A 479 8.03 -6.97 18.82
CA THR A 479 8.65 -8.17 18.20
C THR A 479 8.45 -8.30 16.70
N LEU A 480 7.51 -7.56 16.10
CA LEU A 480 7.25 -7.60 14.66
C LEU A 480 8.06 -6.58 13.84
N PHE A 481 8.63 -5.55 14.48
CA PHE A 481 9.44 -4.53 13.76
C PHE A 481 10.83 -4.32 14.37
N ALA A 482 10.99 -4.41 15.68
CA ALA A 482 12.20 -3.96 16.37
C ALA A 482 13.35 -4.99 16.43
N LYS A 483 13.26 -6.10 15.66
CA LYS A 483 14.23 -7.21 15.78
C LYS A 483 15.66 -6.76 15.46
N ASN A 484 15.81 -5.93 14.44
CA ASN A 484 17.13 -5.50 13.94
C ASN A 484 17.79 -4.47 14.86
N GLU A 485 17.00 -3.67 15.56
CA GLU A 485 17.43 -2.67 16.53
C GLU A 485 17.73 -3.33 17.89
N ILE A 486 16.89 -4.28 18.30
CA ILE A 486 17.03 -4.96 19.59
C ILE A 486 18.18 -5.94 19.59
N LYS A 487 18.43 -6.70 18.51
CA LYS A 487 19.50 -7.69 18.47
C LYS A 487 20.89 -7.16 18.89
N PRO A 488 21.46 -6.12 18.24
CA PRO A 488 22.76 -5.57 18.65
C PRO A 488 22.70 -5.03 20.08
N TYR A 489 21.62 -4.36 20.45
CA TYR A 489 21.47 -3.79 21.79
C TYR A 489 21.37 -4.85 22.90
N PHE A 490 20.65 -5.95 22.64
CA PHE A 490 20.55 -7.12 23.51
C PHE A 490 21.93 -7.72 23.76
N LEU A 491 22.73 -7.91 22.71
CA LEU A 491 24.08 -8.48 22.83
C LEU A 491 25.01 -7.55 23.61
N TYR A 492 24.92 -6.24 23.38
CA TYR A 492 25.66 -5.25 24.16
C TYR A 492 25.28 -5.28 25.64
N LEU A 493 23.98 -5.34 25.97
CA LEU A 493 23.52 -5.44 27.35
C LEU A 493 23.94 -6.77 27.99
N LEU A 494 23.87 -7.88 27.26
CA LEU A 494 24.35 -9.17 27.72
C LEU A 494 25.84 -9.08 28.10
N ALA A 495 26.67 -8.53 27.21
CA ALA A 495 28.10 -8.32 27.47
C ALA A 495 28.34 -7.38 28.67
N LYS A 496 27.55 -6.32 28.81
CA LYS A 496 27.66 -5.39 29.94
C LYS A 496 27.35 -6.07 31.28
N ASN A 497 26.35 -6.95 31.32
CA ASN A 497 26.00 -7.73 32.51
C ASN A 497 27.00 -8.86 32.80
N LEU A 498 27.93 -9.16 31.89
CA LEU A 498 29.08 -10.03 32.14
C LEU A 498 30.27 -9.29 32.76
N HIS A 499 30.13 -7.98 33.04
CA HIS A 499 31.10 -7.11 33.72
C HIS A 499 32.46 -7.00 33.01
N PRO A 500 32.59 -6.10 32.00
CA PRO A 500 33.87 -5.85 31.35
C PRO A 500 34.92 -5.36 32.35
N SER A 501 36.16 -5.79 32.17
CA SER A 501 37.27 -5.46 33.10
C SER A 501 37.66 -3.98 33.11
N SER A 502 37.30 -3.22 32.07
CA SER A 502 37.50 -1.78 32.00
C SER A 502 36.53 -1.09 31.03
N GLN A 503 36.43 0.24 31.12
CA GLN A 503 35.68 1.05 30.15
C GLN A 503 36.24 0.95 28.72
N LYS A 504 37.54 0.66 28.58
CA LYS A 504 38.16 0.46 27.26
C LYS A 504 37.62 -0.82 26.61
N VAL A 505 37.58 -1.91 27.38
CA VAL A 505 37.00 -3.20 26.95
C VAL A 505 35.52 -3.07 26.62
N GLU A 506 34.75 -2.31 27.42
CA GLU A 506 33.32 -2.04 27.12
C GLU A 506 33.14 -1.34 25.76
N LYS A 507 33.96 -0.32 25.46
CA LYS A 507 33.91 0.40 24.17
C LYS A 507 34.31 -0.48 22.99
N GLU A 508 35.40 -1.23 23.11
CA GLU A 508 35.85 -2.18 22.08
C GLU A 508 34.78 -3.24 21.80
N THR A 509 34.15 -3.77 22.86
CA THR A 509 33.07 -4.75 22.74
C THR A 509 31.83 -4.15 22.11
N LYS A 510 31.43 -2.93 22.49
CA LYS A 510 30.30 -2.24 21.86
C LYS A 510 30.54 -2.08 20.35
N MET A 511 31.75 -1.72 19.92
CA MET A 511 32.11 -1.61 18.50
C MET A 511 32.06 -2.98 17.78
N ALA A 512 32.47 -4.06 18.46
CA ALA A 512 32.45 -5.40 17.88
C ALA A 512 31.02 -5.97 17.75
N LEU A 513 30.16 -5.76 18.76
CA LEU A 513 28.81 -6.33 18.81
C LEU A 513 27.77 -5.48 18.06
N CYS A 514 27.98 -4.16 18.00
CA CYS A 514 27.07 -3.21 17.38
C CYS A 514 27.75 -2.42 16.24
N PRO A 515 28.27 -3.09 15.19
CA PRO A 515 28.85 -2.37 14.07
C PRO A 515 27.75 -1.67 13.24
N PRO A 516 28.06 -0.53 12.59
CA PRO A 516 27.15 0.16 11.67
C PRO A 516 26.64 -0.71 10.50
N ASP A 517 27.45 -1.67 10.09
CA ASP A 517 27.11 -2.73 9.13
C ASP A 517 26.91 -4.03 9.91
N PRO A 518 25.66 -4.52 10.05
CA PRO A 518 25.36 -5.71 10.84
C PRO A 518 26.10 -6.97 10.40
N THR A 519 26.55 -7.03 9.13
CA THR A 519 27.30 -8.18 8.59
C THR A 519 28.73 -8.28 9.12
N LYS A 520 29.24 -7.22 9.76
CA LYS A 520 30.60 -7.14 10.31
C LYS A 520 30.68 -7.41 11.81
N ARG A 521 29.63 -7.99 12.41
CA ARG A 521 29.59 -8.28 13.85
C ARG A 521 30.69 -9.25 14.24
N GLY A 522 31.41 -8.92 15.31
CA GLY A 522 32.49 -9.73 15.87
C GLY A 522 32.05 -10.59 17.07
N PRO A 523 32.94 -11.48 17.55
CA PRO A 523 32.71 -12.23 18.77
C PRO A 523 32.77 -11.34 20.02
N LEU A 524 32.19 -11.81 21.12
CA LEU A 524 32.47 -11.29 22.46
C LEU A 524 33.70 -12.02 22.99
N VAL A 525 34.83 -11.30 23.05
CA VAL A 525 36.13 -11.86 23.44
C VAL A 525 36.27 -11.84 24.96
N GLY A 526 36.41 -13.01 25.58
CA GLY A 526 36.52 -13.17 27.03
C GLY A 526 37.95 -12.98 27.57
N LEU A 527 38.96 -13.41 26.80
CA LEU A 527 40.37 -13.30 27.15
C LEU A 527 41.10 -12.35 26.17
N GLY A 528 41.76 -11.34 26.72
CA GLY A 528 42.50 -10.34 25.97
C GLY A 528 43.72 -10.91 25.24
N PRO A 529 44.30 -10.14 24.30
CA PRO A 529 45.46 -10.57 23.52
C PRO A 529 46.77 -10.50 24.31
N GLN A 530 46.80 -9.80 25.45
CA GLN A 530 48.00 -9.61 26.27
C GLN A 530 48.18 -10.77 27.24
N ILE A 531 49.43 -11.24 27.36
CA ILE A 531 49.83 -12.23 28.36
C ILE A 531 50.39 -11.46 29.56
N GLY A 532 49.79 -11.64 30.72
CA GLY A 532 50.20 -11.05 31.98
C GLY A 532 51.54 -11.60 32.48
N ALA A 533 52.06 -10.99 33.55
CA ALA A 533 53.33 -11.40 34.17
C ALA A 533 53.29 -12.82 34.77
N ASP A 534 52.10 -13.37 34.96
CA ASP A 534 51.81 -14.74 35.41
C ASP A 534 51.76 -15.77 34.27
N GLY A 535 51.97 -15.34 33.01
CA GLY A 535 51.93 -16.21 31.84
C GLY A 535 50.52 -16.50 31.33
N GLU A 536 49.49 -15.92 31.95
CA GLU A 536 48.09 -16.11 31.61
C GLU A 536 47.58 -14.93 30.76
N ARG A 537 46.57 -15.17 29.90
CA ARG A 537 45.93 -14.06 29.17
C ARG A 537 45.12 -13.18 30.11
N GLU A 538 45.27 -11.87 29.95
CA GLU A 538 44.50 -10.91 30.75
C GLU A 538 42.98 -11.06 30.48
N PRO A 539 42.13 -11.17 31.52
CA PRO A 539 40.71 -11.30 31.31
C PRO A 539 40.08 -9.99 30.83
N TYR A 540 39.46 -10.01 29.66
CA TYR A 540 38.53 -8.95 29.26
C TYR A 540 37.23 -9.03 30.07
N TYR A 541 36.84 -10.25 30.44
CA TYR A 541 35.68 -10.53 31.30
C TYR A 541 36.05 -11.54 32.37
N GLY A 542 36.03 -11.12 33.64
CA GLY A 542 36.41 -11.98 34.77
C GLY A 542 35.56 -13.24 34.89
N THR A 543 34.23 -13.11 34.69
CA THR A 543 33.29 -14.24 34.73
C THR A 543 33.54 -15.25 33.59
N ILE A 544 33.82 -14.77 32.37
CA ILE A 544 34.10 -15.64 31.22
C ILE A 544 35.44 -16.36 31.42
N ALA A 545 36.48 -15.63 31.81
CA ALA A 545 37.79 -16.20 32.08
C ALA A 545 37.74 -17.26 33.19
N TRP A 546 36.94 -17.03 34.24
CA TRP A 546 36.74 -18.00 35.30
C TRP A 546 36.00 -19.25 34.80
N LEU A 547 34.90 -19.11 34.06
CA LEU A 547 34.14 -20.25 33.51
C LEU A 547 35.00 -21.09 32.56
N TYR A 548 35.79 -20.44 31.71
CA TYR A 548 36.72 -21.11 30.80
C TYR A 548 37.80 -21.92 31.55
N LYS A 549 38.37 -21.34 32.61
CA LYS A 549 39.38 -22.01 33.45
C LYS A 549 38.79 -23.12 34.32
N ASN A 550 37.48 -23.11 34.55
CA ASN A 550 36.80 -24.04 35.46
C ASN A 550 35.61 -24.72 34.76
N PRO A 551 35.85 -25.57 33.74
CA PRO A 551 34.80 -26.12 32.89
C PRO A 551 33.82 -27.07 33.62
N THR A 552 34.20 -27.61 34.78
CA THR A 552 33.39 -28.58 35.54
C THR A 552 32.88 -28.05 36.89
N LEU A 553 33.30 -26.86 37.31
CA LEU A 553 32.89 -26.31 38.61
C LEU A 553 31.64 -25.45 38.45
N ASN A 554 30.62 -25.75 39.26
CA ASN A 554 29.35 -25.02 39.32
C ASN A 554 29.31 -24.00 40.48
N GLY A 555 30.38 -23.85 41.24
CA GLY A 555 30.49 -22.86 42.32
C GLY A 555 31.86 -22.89 43.01
N GLY A 556 32.24 -21.74 43.59
CA GLY A 556 33.46 -21.57 44.39
C GLY A 556 34.37 -20.44 43.88
N GLY A 557 34.40 -19.30 44.57
CA GLY A 557 35.29 -18.16 44.29
C GLY A 557 34.65 -16.78 44.48
N THR A 558 35.44 -15.72 44.32
CA THR A 558 35.02 -14.29 44.37
C THR A 558 34.33 -13.78 43.10
N TYR A 559 34.24 -14.59 42.04
CA TYR A 559 33.55 -14.26 40.79
C TYR A 559 32.09 -14.76 40.80
N ASN A 560 31.17 -14.04 40.14
CA ASN A 560 29.73 -14.36 40.09
C ASN A 560 29.45 -15.63 39.26
N SER A 561 29.84 -16.79 39.80
CA SER A 561 29.66 -18.11 39.19
C SER A 561 28.20 -18.49 38.96
N ASN A 562 27.28 -17.87 39.72
CA ASN A 562 25.83 -18.01 39.57
C ASN A 562 25.25 -17.14 38.45
N MET A 563 26.02 -16.20 37.90
CA MET A 563 25.60 -15.24 36.87
C MET A 563 24.32 -14.48 37.23
N GLU A 564 24.20 -14.03 38.49
CA GLU A 564 22.98 -13.37 39.02
C GLU A 564 22.53 -12.17 38.17
N ASP A 565 23.44 -11.37 37.64
CA ASP A 565 23.10 -10.23 36.77
C ASP A 565 22.53 -10.68 35.41
N ILE A 566 22.97 -11.83 34.89
CA ILE A 566 22.42 -12.43 33.68
C ILE A 566 21.04 -13.04 33.96
N ILE A 567 20.87 -13.67 35.12
CA ILE A 567 19.55 -14.12 35.59
C ILE A 567 18.60 -12.93 35.68
N ASN A 568 19.03 -11.82 36.27
CA ASN A 568 18.26 -10.59 36.39
C ASN A 568 17.93 -10.00 35.01
N PHE A 569 18.88 -10.01 34.07
CA PHE A 569 18.67 -9.54 32.70
C PHE A 569 17.55 -10.30 31.98
N PHE A 570 17.45 -11.62 32.19
CA PHE A 570 16.39 -12.45 31.62
C PHE A 570 15.13 -12.56 32.49
N THR A 571 15.10 -11.96 33.68
CA THR A 571 13.93 -11.99 34.57
C THR A 571 13.06 -10.75 34.35
N PRO A 572 11.72 -10.89 34.16
CA PRO A 572 10.83 -9.74 34.03
C PRO A 572 10.95 -8.80 35.23
N GLY A 573 11.19 -7.50 34.96
CA GLY A 573 11.51 -6.56 36.03
C GLY A 573 11.62 -5.12 35.57
N THR A 574 12.16 -4.27 36.44
CA THR A 574 12.42 -2.86 36.13
C THR A 574 13.84 -2.68 35.61
N GLY A 575 14.03 -1.86 34.57
CA GLY A 575 15.34 -1.55 34.01
C GLY A 575 15.48 -2.05 32.58
N ALA A 576 16.72 -2.10 32.08
CA ALA A 576 17.05 -2.58 30.75
C ALA A 576 17.15 -4.11 30.74
N VAL A 577 15.99 -4.78 30.79
CA VAL A 577 15.88 -6.25 30.88
C VAL A 577 15.18 -6.85 29.66
N PHE A 578 15.65 -8.01 29.22
CA PHE A 578 14.96 -8.84 28.23
C PHE A 578 14.24 -9.98 28.97
N GLY A 579 13.23 -9.60 29.75
CA GLY A 579 12.54 -10.51 30.65
C GLY A 579 11.78 -11.63 29.93
N ILE A 580 12.11 -12.88 30.21
CA ILE A 580 11.39 -14.08 29.75
C ILE A 580 10.56 -14.59 30.92
N GLN A 581 9.24 -14.66 30.74
CA GLN A 581 8.31 -15.10 31.79
C GLN A 581 8.49 -16.59 32.10
N ASP A 582 8.70 -17.41 31.06
CA ASP A 582 8.95 -18.83 31.21
C ASP A 582 10.29 -19.11 31.90
N ALA A 583 10.22 -19.57 33.16
CA ALA A 583 11.38 -19.86 33.97
C ALA A 583 12.23 -21.02 33.42
N HIS A 584 11.61 -22.00 32.76
CA HIS A 584 12.32 -23.13 32.20
C HIS A 584 13.17 -22.68 31.01
N VAL A 585 12.56 -21.96 30.05
CA VAL A 585 13.28 -21.44 28.88
C VAL A 585 14.39 -20.46 29.30
N ARG A 586 14.13 -19.61 30.30
CA ARG A 586 15.15 -18.72 30.87
C ARG A 586 16.36 -19.49 31.39
N ASN A 587 16.13 -20.54 32.19
CA ASN A 587 17.21 -21.36 32.74
C ASN A 587 17.99 -22.07 31.64
N GLU A 588 17.31 -22.59 30.61
CA GLU A 588 18.01 -23.20 29.48
C GLU A 588 18.92 -22.22 28.74
N ILE A 589 18.48 -20.98 28.51
CA ILE A 589 19.31 -19.95 27.86
C ILE A 589 20.58 -19.67 28.68
N ILE A 590 20.44 -19.63 30.01
CA ILE A 590 21.57 -19.42 30.93
C ILE A 590 22.54 -20.60 30.87
N GLU A 591 22.04 -21.84 30.85
CA GLU A 591 22.89 -23.02 30.75
C GLU A 591 23.57 -23.15 29.37
N ASP A 592 22.88 -22.79 28.29
CA ASP A 592 23.47 -22.68 26.94
C ASP A 592 24.63 -21.69 26.95
N LEU A 593 24.43 -20.49 27.53
CA LEU A 593 25.48 -19.48 27.67
C LEU A 593 26.68 -20.00 28.48
N LYS A 594 26.46 -20.63 29.64
CA LYS A 594 27.54 -21.23 30.44
C LYS A 594 28.33 -22.26 29.64
N THR A 595 27.64 -23.09 28.86
CA THR A 595 28.27 -24.13 28.03
C THR A 595 29.18 -23.51 26.97
N TYR A 596 28.71 -22.50 26.25
CA TYR A 596 29.53 -21.77 25.26
C TYR A 596 30.78 -21.18 25.90
N LEU A 597 30.62 -20.42 27.00
CA LEU A 597 31.72 -19.76 27.69
C LEU A 597 32.76 -20.74 28.26
N ARG A 598 32.34 -21.91 28.75
CA ARG A 598 33.24 -22.97 29.24
C ARG A 598 34.06 -23.63 28.13
N SER A 599 33.47 -23.77 26.94
CA SER A 599 34.09 -24.50 25.84
C SER A 599 35.13 -23.67 25.08
N GLY A 600 34.83 -22.39 24.80
CA GLY A 600 35.64 -21.55 23.92
C GLY A 600 36.32 -20.37 24.61
N GLY A 601 35.87 -19.96 25.81
CA GLY A 601 36.36 -18.76 26.48
C GLY A 601 35.97 -17.43 25.82
N ASP A 602 35.21 -17.51 24.73
CA ASP A 602 34.61 -16.43 23.96
C ASP A 602 33.15 -16.80 23.65
N LEU A 603 32.33 -15.84 23.21
CA LEU A 603 31.02 -16.11 22.64
C LEU A 603 31.02 -15.70 21.17
N ILE A 604 31.13 -16.69 20.27
CA ILE A 604 31.25 -16.46 18.84
C ILE A 604 29.91 -16.04 18.22
N VAL A 605 29.96 -15.47 17.01
CA VAL A 605 28.80 -14.89 16.31
C VAL A 605 27.63 -15.88 16.18
N ASP A 606 27.91 -17.15 15.86
CA ASP A 606 26.88 -18.18 15.72
C ASP A 606 26.21 -18.53 17.06
N GLU A 607 26.96 -18.51 18.17
CA GLU A 607 26.43 -18.77 19.51
C GLU A 607 25.61 -17.59 20.02
N GLN A 608 26.06 -16.36 19.76
CA GLN A 608 25.28 -15.14 19.98
C GLN A 608 23.93 -15.22 19.26
N ASP A 609 23.93 -15.66 18.01
CA ASP A 609 22.72 -15.82 17.21
C ASP A 609 21.79 -16.88 17.79
N LYS A 610 22.31 -18.05 18.17
CA LYS A 610 21.49 -19.10 18.81
C LYS A 610 20.85 -18.63 20.10
N LEU A 611 21.60 -17.95 20.97
CA LEU A 611 21.08 -17.41 22.23
C LEU A 611 19.99 -16.37 21.98
N PHE A 612 20.26 -15.41 21.08
CA PHE A 612 19.29 -14.37 20.75
C PHE A 612 18.03 -14.94 20.12
N GLU A 613 18.14 -15.84 19.14
CA GLU A 613 16.96 -16.42 18.47
C GLU A 613 16.11 -17.26 19.43
N LYS A 614 16.73 -17.99 20.37
CA LYS A 614 16.00 -18.72 21.43
C LYS A 614 15.23 -17.75 22.34
N ALA A 615 15.89 -16.69 22.82
CA ALA A 615 15.26 -15.65 23.64
C ALA A 615 14.13 -14.92 22.88
N TRP A 616 14.38 -14.55 21.62
CA TRP A 616 13.45 -13.82 20.77
C TRP A 616 12.21 -14.65 20.41
N ALA A 617 12.38 -15.94 20.10
CA ALA A 617 11.27 -16.85 19.83
C ALA A 617 10.34 -16.93 21.04
N GLN A 618 10.90 -17.09 22.25
CA GLN A 618 10.10 -17.12 23.47
C GLN A 618 9.41 -15.77 23.74
N ALA A 619 10.11 -14.65 23.58
CA ALA A 619 9.52 -13.32 23.73
C ALA A 619 8.35 -13.10 22.76
N THR A 620 8.46 -13.58 21.52
CA THR A 620 7.39 -13.48 20.51
C THR A 620 6.15 -14.26 20.93
N LEU A 621 6.34 -15.48 21.45
CA LEU A 621 5.24 -16.33 21.97
C LEU A 621 4.55 -15.71 23.19
N GLU A 622 5.34 -15.16 24.13
CA GLU A 622 4.81 -14.52 25.34
C GLU A 622 4.04 -13.24 25.00
N GLU A 623 4.57 -12.42 24.10
CA GLU A 623 3.91 -11.20 23.64
C GLU A 623 2.64 -11.51 22.82
N GLU A 624 2.62 -12.59 22.05
CA GLU A 624 1.43 -13.06 21.34
C GLU A 624 0.27 -13.39 22.30
N LYS A 625 0.59 -14.07 23.40
CA LYS A 625 -0.39 -14.52 24.40
C LYS A 625 -0.81 -13.40 25.34
N MET A 626 0.15 -12.69 25.93
CA MET A 626 -0.09 -11.64 26.91
C MET A 626 1.05 -10.60 26.91
N PRO A 627 0.89 -9.47 26.20
CA PRO A 627 1.86 -8.38 26.19
C PRO A 627 2.18 -7.86 27.59
N SER A 628 3.47 -7.64 27.86
CA SER A 628 3.97 -7.08 29.12
C SER A 628 5.09 -6.08 28.87
N LYS A 629 4.92 -4.85 29.38
CA LYS A 629 5.88 -3.75 29.17
C LYS A 629 7.27 -3.98 29.78
N ASN A 630 7.42 -5.01 30.63
CA ASN A 630 8.66 -5.35 31.34
C ASN A 630 9.26 -6.68 30.85
N ALA A 631 8.78 -7.22 29.72
CA ALA A 631 9.19 -8.52 29.19
C ALA A 631 9.59 -8.41 27.70
N GLY A 632 10.46 -9.33 27.27
CA GLY A 632 10.89 -9.48 25.89
C GLY A 632 11.37 -8.17 25.25
N ALA A 633 10.93 -7.94 24.01
CA ALA A 633 11.26 -6.74 23.26
C ALA A 633 10.79 -5.45 23.97
N MET A 634 9.58 -5.45 24.53
CA MET A 634 8.99 -4.28 25.20
C MET A 634 9.87 -3.77 26.36
N GLY A 635 10.47 -4.67 27.14
CA GLY A 635 11.34 -4.32 28.27
C GLY A 635 12.60 -3.54 27.88
N LEU A 636 13.08 -3.71 26.64
CA LEU A 636 14.28 -3.04 26.15
C LEU A 636 14.03 -1.74 25.40
N MET A 637 12.81 -1.50 24.89
CA MET A 637 12.54 -0.38 23.97
C MET A 637 12.93 0.99 24.52
N GLN A 638 12.64 1.27 25.79
CA GLN A 638 12.99 2.55 26.42
C GLN A 638 14.51 2.73 26.51
N SER A 639 15.22 1.72 27.01
CA SER A 639 16.67 1.78 27.17
C SER A 639 17.40 1.77 25.82
N LEU A 640 16.86 1.06 24.82
CA LEU A 640 17.32 1.08 23.43
C LEU A 640 17.26 2.50 22.88
N PHE A 641 16.12 3.18 23.03
CA PHE A 641 15.97 4.57 22.62
C PHE A 641 16.99 5.49 23.31
N ASP A 642 17.17 5.32 24.63
CA ASP A 642 18.07 6.16 25.42
C ASP A 642 19.55 5.96 25.05
N GLU A 643 19.91 4.79 24.54
CA GLU A 643 21.25 4.51 24.00
C GLU A 643 21.39 5.01 22.55
N ALA A 644 20.45 4.66 21.66
CA ALA A 644 20.49 5.00 20.23
C ALA A 644 20.57 6.51 19.96
N LYS A 645 19.95 7.33 20.83
CA LYS A 645 19.97 8.79 20.68
C LYS A 645 21.35 9.43 20.97
N LYS A 646 22.30 8.69 21.56
CA LYS A 646 23.61 9.23 21.96
C LYS A 646 24.56 9.38 20.78
N ASP A 647 24.54 8.43 19.85
CA ASP A 647 25.40 8.43 18.66
C ASP A 647 24.69 7.78 17.47
N HIS A 648 24.25 8.60 16.52
CA HIS A 648 23.57 8.15 15.29
C HIS A 648 24.47 7.35 14.32
N LYS A 649 25.77 7.27 14.61
CA LYS A 649 26.77 6.57 13.78
C LYS A 649 27.12 5.18 14.31
N ASP A 650 26.70 4.83 15.52
CA ASP A 650 26.90 3.49 16.05
C ASP A 650 25.88 2.48 15.46
N GLY A 651 26.06 1.19 15.70
CA GLY A 651 25.13 0.15 15.24
C GLY A 651 23.91 -0.05 16.15
N ILE A 652 23.60 0.89 17.04
CA ILE A 652 22.41 0.86 17.90
C ILE A 652 21.41 1.86 17.36
N PHE A 653 20.44 1.35 16.63
CA PHE A 653 19.52 2.19 15.87
C PHE A 653 18.29 2.61 16.69
N MET A 654 17.71 3.74 16.30
CA MET A 654 16.44 4.23 16.84
C MET A 654 15.33 3.22 16.53
N PRO A 655 14.41 2.92 17.46
CA PRO A 655 13.26 2.06 17.16
C PRO A 655 12.45 2.63 16.00
N GLU A 656 12.29 1.85 14.93
CA GLU A 656 11.62 2.28 13.70
C GLU A 656 10.70 1.18 13.15
N ILE A 657 9.59 1.58 12.54
CA ILE A 657 8.79 0.76 11.64
C ILE A 657 8.87 1.37 10.23
N THR A 658 9.37 0.60 9.26
CA THR A 658 9.56 1.01 7.87
C THR A 658 8.56 0.30 6.96
N ILE A 659 7.82 1.09 6.16
CA ILE A 659 6.84 0.57 5.20
C ILE A 659 7.19 1.08 3.80
N ASN A 660 7.51 0.18 2.88
CA ASN A 660 7.68 0.49 1.46
C ASN A 660 6.47 0.03 0.65
N ALA A 661 5.41 0.82 0.58
CA ALA A 661 4.23 0.46 -0.21
C ALA A 661 3.42 1.70 -0.63
N GLY A 662 2.68 1.57 -1.73
CA GLY A 662 1.50 2.40 -1.95
C GLY A 662 0.36 1.92 -1.06
N ILE A 663 -0.19 2.82 -0.24
CA ILE A 663 -1.26 2.51 0.71
C ILE A 663 -2.53 3.23 0.26
N VAL A 664 -3.62 2.47 0.10
CA VAL A 664 -4.94 3.02 -0.22
C VAL A 664 -5.98 2.53 0.78
N SER A 665 -6.57 3.47 1.53
CA SER A 665 -7.71 3.22 2.42
C SER A 665 -8.96 3.92 1.90
N SER A 666 -10.13 3.34 2.14
CA SER A 666 -11.39 3.87 1.60
C SER A 666 -12.26 4.54 2.67
N THR A 667 -12.01 4.29 3.95
CA THR A 667 -12.81 4.83 5.05
C THR A 667 -12.49 6.28 5.42
N ARG A 668 -13.50 7.03 5.86
CA ARG A 668 -13.35 8.37 6.46
C ARG A 668 -12.68 8.28 7.84
N ARG A 669 -11.95 9.33 8.21
CA ARG A 669 -11.39 9.49 9.56
C ARG A 669 -12.43 10.10 10.48
N ALA A 670 -12.21 10.02 11.79
CA ALA A 670 -13.10 10.69 12.74
C ALA A 670 -13.15 12.20 12.52
N SER A 671 -14.34 12.76 12.74
CA SER A 671 -14.65 14.19 12.56
C SER A 671 -13.86 15.13 13.48
N LYS A 672 -13.32 14.63 14.60
CA LYS A 672 -12.45 15.37 15.51
C LYS A 672 -10.99 15.25 15.11
N TRP A 673 -10.66 15.67 13.90
CA TRP A 673 -9.28 15.84 13.49
C TRP A 673 -8.70 17.09 14.17
N LYS A 674 -7.91 16.91 15.23
CA LYS A 674 -7.17 18.02 15.88
C LYS A 674 -5.77 18.14 15.29
N ILE A 675 -5.49 19.36 14.83
CA ILE A 675 -4.30 19.77 14.10
C ILE A 675 -3.16 19.98 15.14
N GLY A 676 -2.32 18.96 15.37
CA GLY A 676 -1.16 19.02 16.29
C GLY A 676 -1.18 17.93 17.37
N ASN A 677 -0.03 17.60 17.99
CA ASN A 677 0.15 16.46 18.93
C ASN A 677 -0.63 16.64 20.23
N SER A 678 -1.92 16.37 20.11
CA SER A 678 -2.85 16.22 21.19
C SER A 678 -3.20 14.74 21.34
N SER A 679 -3.65 14.36 22.53
CA SER A 679 -4.23 13.03 22.80
C SER A 679 -5.52 12.76 22.02
N ASP A 680 -6.06 13.75 21.33
CA ASP A 680 -7.33 13.68 20.62
C ASP A 680 -7.13 13.47 19.11
N LYS A 681 -5.89 13.31 18.65
CA LYS A 681 -5.59 13.01 17.24
C LYS A 681 -6.24 11.69 16.82
N VAL A 682 -6.71 11.61 15.59
CA VAL A 682 -7.24 10.37 15.03
C VAL A 682 -6.49 10.05 13.75
N GLU A 683 -5.51 9.15 13.85
CA GLU A 683 -4.85 8.53 12.71
C GLU A 683 -5.26 7.05 12.63
N ASP A 684 -5.04 6.45 11.47
CA ASP A 684 -5.23 5.02 11.21
C ASP A 684 -4.07 4.21 11.83
N GLU A 685 -3.87 4.35 13.15
CA GLU A 685 -2.73 3.81 13.89
C GLU A 685 -3.16 3.24 15.24
N ILE A 686 -2.49 2.18 15.68
CA ILE A 686 -2.67 1.55 17.00
C ILE A 686 -1.30 1.42 17.65
N GLY A 687 -1.16 1.67 18.95
CA GLY A 687 0.18 1.58 19.51
C GLY A 687 0.37 1.89 20.99
N ASN A 688 1.60 2.30 21.29
CA ASN A 688 2.20 2.52 22.61
C ASN A 688 1.34 3.40 23.54
N VAL A 689 0.46 2.76 24.30
CA VAL A 689 -0.58 3.36 25.14
C VAL A 689 -0.67 2.62 26.48
N ALA A 690 -0.88 3.35 27.57
CA ALA A 690 -1.07 2.77 28.90
C ALA A 690 -2.24 1.76 28.96
N PRO A 691 -2.15 0.67 29.75
CA PRO A 691 -1.06 0.33 30.70
C PRO A 691 0.13 -0.42 30.07
N PHE A 692 0.08 -0.73 28.77
CA PHE A 692 1.11 -1.47 28.02
C PHE A 692 2.13 -0.54 27.35
N ASP A 693 2.28 0.69 27.84
CA ASP A 693 3.22 1.66 27.30
C ASP A 693 4.66 1.25 27.59
N TYR A 694 5.37 0.77 26.57
CA TYR A 694 6.75 0.31 26.64
C TYR A 694 7.78 1.41 26.34
N LEU A 695 7.33 2.54 25.79
CA LEU A 695 8.14 3.74 25.57
C LEU A 695 7.49 4.93 26.26
N LYS A 696 8.26 5.68 27.04
CA LYS A 696 7.82 6.85 27.81
C LYS A 696 8.47 8.12 27.27
N LYS A 697 7.83 9.27 27.45
CA LYS A 697 8.40 10.56 27.02
C LYS A 697 9.76 10.81 27.70
N PRO A 698 10.78 11.30 26.97
CA PRO A 698 10.74 11.82 25.59
C PRO A 698 10.92 10.76 24.48
N GLY A 699 10.96 9.46 24.82
CA GLY A 699 11.09 8.34 23.89
C GLY A 699 10.04 8.31 22.79
N TYR A 700 10.44 7.90 21.58
CA TYR A 700 9.54 7.75 20.43
C TYR A 700 10.00 6.67 19.45
N ILE A 701 9.04 6.15 18.69
CA ILE A 701 9.25 5.25 17.55
C ILE A 701 9.20 6.07 16.27
N ILE A 702 10.11 5.83 15.34
CA ILE A 702 10.01 6.40 14.00
C ILE A 702 9.04 5.54 13.17
N GLN A 703 8.04 6.15 12.55
CA GLN A 703 7.17 5.50 11.57
C GLN A 703 7.50 6.08 10.21
N ARG A 704 8.19 5.29 9.39
CA ARG A 704 8.73 5.69 8.10
C ARG A 704 7.96 5.04 6.98
N ILE A 705 7.46 5.86 6.07
CA ILE A 705 6.69 5.37 4.93
C ILE A 705 7.31 5.88 3.64
N TYR A 706 7.84 4.93 2.88
CA TYR A 706 8.37 5.10 1.54
C TYR A 706 7.30 4.70 0.53
N GLY A 707 6.55 5.68 0.04
CA GLY A 707 5.47 5.43 -0.89
C GLY A 707 4.28 6.36 -0.68
N THR A 708 3.17 5.98 -1.27
CA THR A 708 1.98 6.81 -1.39
C THR A 708 1.07 6.53 -0.21
N TYR A 709 0.40 7.55 0.30
CA TYR A 709 -0.71 7.38 1.23
C TYR A 709 -1.95 8.03 0.65
N THR A 710 -2.88 7.20 0.22
CA THR A 710 -4.11 7.59 -0.47
C THR A 710 -5.29 7.23 0.42
N ARG A 711 -6.09 8.22 0.79
CA ARG A 711 -7.39 8.01 1.45
C ARG A 711 -8.49 8.40 0.49
N LEU A 712 -9.43 7.52 0.20
CA LEU A 712 -10.57 7.82 -0.68
C LEU A 712 -11.70 8.52 0.06
N ALA A 713 -11.89 8.19 1.35
CA ALA A 713 -12.94 8.74 2.19
C ALA A 713 -14.36 8.54 1.60
N VAL A 714 -14.59 7.35 1.00
CA VAL A 714 -15.85 6.98 0.35
C VAL A 714 -16.76 6.13 1.25
N ASN A 715 -16.21 5.51 2.29
CA ASN A 715 -16.94 4.66 3.24
C ASN A 715 -16.93 5.28 4.64
N GLU A 716 -18.02 5.13 5.40
CA GLU A 716 -18.05 5.50 6.82
C GLU A 716 -17.36 4.42 7.67
N PRO A 717 -16.67 4.79 8.76
CA PRO A 717 -16.05 3.81 9.65
C PRO A 717 -17.08 3.10 10.52
N ASP A 718 -16.91 1.79 10.71
CA ASP A 718 -17.68 1.00 11.67
C ASP A 718 -17.49 1.50 13.12
N TYR A 719 -16.31 2.06 13.40
CA TYR A 719 -15.98 2.76 14.63
C TYR A 719 -14.89 3.80 14.41
N PHE A 720 -14.93 4.87 15.19
CA PHE A 720 -13.88 5.89 15.19
C PHE A 720 -12.70 5.46 16.06
N ILE A 721 -11.50 5.47 15.48
CA ILE A 721 -10.26 5.38 16.28
C ILE A 721 -10.18 6.68 17.08
N SER A 722 -9.90 6.57 18.37
CA SER A 722 -9.63 7.74 19.21
C SER A 722 -8.13 7.89 19.43
N GLY A 723 -7.65 9.10 19.70
CA GLY A 723 -6.23 9.31 20.02
C GLY A 723 -5.76 8.62 21.30
N ALA A 724 -6.69 8.04 22.08
CA ALA A 724 -6.35 7.13 23.15
C ALA A 724 -5.71 5.84 22.63
N GLN A 725 -5.97 5.40 21.39
CA GLN A 725 -5.46 4.14 20.83
C GLN A 725 -4.15 4.31 20.03
N THR A 726 -3.80 5.54 19.65
CA THR A 726 -2.66 5.82 18.74
C THR A 726 -1.32 6.02 19.45
N GLY A 727 -1.32 6.26 20.77
CA GLY A 727 -0.10 6.52 21.55
C GLY A 727 0.47 7.94 21.37
N LYS A 728 1.30 8.37 22.33
CA LYS A 728 1.90 9.73 22.39
C LYS A 728 3.35 9.81 21.89
N ASN A 729 3.95 8.65 21.61
CA ASN A 729 5.40 8.47 21.47
C ASN A 729 5.74 7.87 20.08
N ILE A 730 5.17 8.46 19.02
CA ILE A 730 5.41 8.06 17.62
C ILE A 730 5.75 9.30 16.80
N LEU A 731 6.93 9.28 16.19
CA LEU A 731 7.41 10.25 15.21
C LEU A 731 7.10 9.76 13.80
N ARG A 732 6.30 10.51 13.05
CA ARG A 732 5.90 10.12 11.68
C ARG A 732 6.79 10.80 10.65
N ARG A 733 7.27 10.01 9.69
CA ARG A 733 8.06 10.45 8.54
C ARG A 733 7.44 9.88 7.28
N ARG A 734 7.14 10.77 6.33
CA ARG A 734 6.63 10.39 5.01
C ARG A 734 7.65 10.81 3.97
N VAL A 735 8.14 9.85 3.19
CA VAL A 735 9.18 10.06 2.20
C VAL A 735 8.72 9.49 0.87
N TRP A 736 8.83 10.27 -0.20
CA TRP A 736 8.64 9.73 -1.54
C TRP A 736 9.94 9.15 -2.05
N ASP A 737 9.92 7.87 -2.41
CA ASP A 737 11.03 7.26 -3.15
C ASP A 737 10.75 7.28 -4.65
N SER A 738 11.62 7.96 -5.41
CA SER A 738 11.54 8.05 -6.87
C SER A 738 11.63 6.69 -7.59
N THR A 739 12.17 5.67 -6.94
CA THR A 739 12.28 4.31 -7.49
C THR A 739 10.95 3.57 -7.43
N ASN A 740 10.05 3.92 -6.51
CA ASN A 740 8.87 3.11 -6.18
C ASN A 740 7.88 2.97 -7.38
N LEU A 741 7.89 3.90 -8.35
CA LEU A 741 6.77 4.10 -9.29
C LEU A 741 7.16 4.46 -10.73
N SER A 742 8.41 4.84 -11.01
CA SER A 742 8.86 5.25 -12.35
C SER A 742 9.47 4.14 -13.20
N ASN A 743 9.68 2.93 -12.64
CA ASN A 743 10.27 1.80 -13.35
C ASN A 743 9.18 0.82 -13.84
N ALA A 744 9.17 0.51 -15.14
CA ALA A 744 8.23 -0.43 -15.77
C ALA A 744 8.22 -1.82 -15.11
N ASN A 745 9.33 -2.25 -14.52
CA ASN A 745 9.47 -3.55 -13.85
C ASN A 745 8.94 -3.56 -12.40
N PHE A 746 8.51 -2.41 -11.89
CA PHE A 746 8.28 -2.22 -10.44
C PHE A 746 6.97 -1.50 -10.11
N LYS A 747 6.21 -1.08 -11.13
CA LYS A 747 4.89 -0.50 -10.96
C LYS A 747 3.99 -1.53 -10.26
N PRO A 748 3.44 -1.22 -9.07
CA PRO A 748 2.48 -2.11 -8.44
C PRO A 748 1.35 -2.41 -9.42
N LEU A 749 0.92 -3.66 -9.45
CA LEU A 749 -0.13 -4.05 -10.36
C LEU A 749 -1.44 -3.50 -9.82
N GLU A 750 -2.41 -3.29 -10.71
CA GLU A 750 -3.76 -2.95 -10.29
C GLU A 750 -3.95 -1.57 -9.59
N CYS A 751 -2.99 -0.63 -9.66
CA CYS A 751 -3.14 0.75 -9.14
C CYS A 751 -4.44 1.49 -9.56
N PRO A 752 -5.30 1.94 -8.65
CA PRO A 752 -6.59 2.53 -9.03
C PRO A 752 -6.43 3.75 -9.96
N ALA A 753 -7.37 3.90 -10.91
CA ALA A 753 -7.34 4.94 -11.94
C ALA A 753 -8.54 5.89 -11.81
N VAL A 754 -8.32 7.17 -12.12
CA VAL A 754 -9.33 8.22 -12.28
C VAL A 754 -9.31 8.68 -13.73
N HIS A 755 -10.47 8.99 -14.27
CA HIS A 755 -10.61 9.47 -15.64
C HIS A 755 -11.27 10.85 -15.64
N ASN A 756 -10.57 11.85 -16.19
CA ASN A 756 -11.09 13.19 -16.39
C ASN A 756 -11.35 13.44 -17.87
N LEU A 757 -12.42 14.16 -18.17
CA LEU A 757 -12.69 14.64 -19.52
C LEU A 757 -11.97 15.98 -19.72
N LEU A 758 -11.03 16.03 -20.66
CA LEU A 758 -10.28 17.26 -20.97
C LEU A 758 -10.97 18.09 -22.04
N THR A 759 -11.49 17.43 -23.07
CA THR A 759 -12.18 18.08 -24.18
C THR A 759 -13.46 17.35 -24.52
N PHE A 760 -14.47 18.11 -24.93
CA PHE A 760 -15.72 17.58 -25.42
C PHE A 760 -16.17 18.42 -26.60
N LYS A 761 -16.03 17.87 -27.81
CA LYS A 761 -16.46 18.52 -29.05
C LYS A 761 -17.65 17.77 -29.61
N ASP A 762 -18.80 18.43 -29.65
CA ASP A 762 -20.04 17.86 -30.19
C ASP A 762 -20.42 18.53 -31.51
N GLU A 763 -20.46 17.74 -32.58
CA GLU A 763 -20.72 18.18 -33.95
C GLU A 763 -21.92 17.45 -34.55
N GLN A 764 -22.67 18.15 -35.40
CA GLN A 764 -23.69 17.51 -36.21
C GLN A 764 -23.04 16.87 -37.44
N ILE A 765 -23.41 15.62 -37.74
CA ILE A 765 -22.89 14.88 -38.90
C ILE A 765 -24.04 14.38 -39.79
N SER A 766 -23.71 14.00 -41.03
CA SER A 766 -24.67 13.37 -41.93
C SER A 766 -24.90 11.88 -41.60
N ALA A 767 -26.03 11.32 -42.04
CA ALA A 767 -26.27 9.88 -41.91
C ALA A 767 -25.24 9.06 -42.70
N LYS A 768 -24.76 9.60 -43.83
CA LYS A 768 -23.70 8.98 -44.64
C LYS A 768 -22.39 8.88 -43.87
N GLU A 769 -22.01 9.94 -43.14
CA GLU A 769 -20.84 9.91 -42.25
C GLU A 769 -21.00 8.86 -41.15
N TYR A 770 -22.17 8.76 -40.52
CA TYR A 770 -22.45 7.72 -39.53
C TYR A 770 -22.32 6.30 -40.10
N ASP A 771 -22.85 6.06 -41.30
CA ASP A 771 -22.83 4.75 -41.95
C ASP A 771 -21.44 4.36 -42.46
N ASN A 772 -20.60 5.36 -42.79
CA ASN A 772 -19.20 5.16 -43.20
C ASN A 772 -18.23 5.11 -42.02
N PHE A 773 -18.61 5.56 -40.84
CA PHE A 773 -17.79 5.47 -39.64
C PHE A 773 -17.41 4.01 -39.35
N GLY A 774 -16.11 3.72 -39.37
CA GLY A 774 -15.60 2.36 -39.20
C GLY A 774 -14.99 1.74 -40.45
N LYS A 775 -15.42 2.16 -41.65
CA LYS A 775 -14.93 1.59 -42.91
C LYS A 775 -13.51 2.10 -43.18
N LYS A 776 -12.66 1.25 -43.78
CA LYS A 776 -11.40 1.72 -44.37
C LYS A 776 -11.77 2.71 -45.49
N GLU A 777 -11.15 3.88 -45.48
CA GLU A 777 -11.17 4.78 -46.63
C GLU A 777 -10.54 4.11 -47.85
#